data_AF-A0A8D3C176-F1
#
_entry.id   AF-A0A8D3C176-F1
#
_cell.length_a   1.000
_cell.length_b   1.000
_cell.length_c   1.000
_cell.angle_alpha   90.00
_cell.angle_beta   90.00
_cell.angle_gamma   90.00
#
_symmetry.space_group_name_H-M   'P 1'
#
loop_
_entity.id
_entity.type
_entity.pdbx_description
1 polymer ?
#
loop_
_entity_poly.entity_id
_entity_poly.type
_entity_poly.pdbx_seq_one_letter_code
_entity_poly.pdbx_strand_id
1 'polypeptide(L)'
;MSAEAADRVAAVTSSRPGTPLQTSWFEFLLDGSLLEHHLQKSNPDPLPVQLIIQFLEQASKPSVNEQNQVQPPADNRRNRTLKLLALKVAAHMKWDLEVLEKGLTIPVLNMLLNELLCVSKVPPGVKHVDLDLSTLPPTTAMAVIIYNRWAIRTIVLSSFPEKQTKPGPHQMNMLSIVQQEKEMTENILTVLKEQATDSISVLEGALRLKKDFYVHTLRTLDLLAADAAANGETESSTAGLCISADELHCQVHYDLGGIFFQQGCTDQPAFEKARDHFRQTKELLKKVGLDLTVHVHLDEKRLAGYWNACKALTGDCDPSDSHTSPYDQINSLIRAHNYQVRADSCHVMETGLDEVCHKLCVCNAVRDALEGEVLGVRFQQLLLKPSKRMVDFILEVCTRSLEKDRPSETSRRNMAGFMKTLCESLEELPLVFVVSSHKLFMELLREDERKVLVEQMRKRSATINLSAKPLPSFYDIPASASVSIGQLEQQLILCLEPRRIRQILIELHGIAERPFWRVNSKWEVPPDYINVILCIKDNLTKDLLYILMAKGLHCISIKDFAHARQLFSACLELVTEFSPKLRQVMLNEMLLLEVRAHESLAAEGSKERPPPDLVSRVRGYLEMRIHDLPLRQVVGEECVAFMLNWRENDYLTLQVPPSLVMNNPYIKLGQLLASTCKELPGPKESRRTAKELWDVVVQICSVSVQHKRNSDGRVGLIKQRESSMGILHRSKFITFIKKLREPLVLTTLISLFVRLHSIDDIVNEVTAEHLSIWPSSLPNIQAVDVEAVAVTVKELVSYALTLNHNNQSWLITQADIYFVTNQYSAALNIYLQTGAVCSDFFTKAVPPDVYTDQVLKRMIKCCSMMNCHTQVAVLCQFLREVDYMTAFKALQEQNSHDAMDSFYDYIWDVTILEYLTHIHHKRGEAEKRQIAIKAIGQTELNTSNPEEVLQLAAQKRKKRFLQAMAKLYF
;
A
#
# COMPACT_ATOMS: atom_id res chain seq x y z
N MET A 1 -2.93 -28.92 -76.81
CA MET A 1 -2.33 -27.64 -77.22
C MET A 1 -0.82 -27.78 -77.22
N SER A 2 -0.23 -27.42 -78.36
CA SER A 2 1.13 -26.88 -78.61
C SER A 2 2.37 -27.48 -77.92
N ALA A 3 3.37 -27.75 -78.78
CA ALA A 3 4.71 -28.22 -78.51
C ALA A 3 5.65 -27.11 -77.96
N GLU A 4 5.24 -26.42 -76.90
CA GLU A 4 6.00 -25.32 -76.27
C GLU A 4 6.22 -25.57 -74.77
N ALA A 5 6.84 -26.71 -74.44
CA ALA A 5 7.38 -26.94 -73.08
C ALA A 5 8.70 -27.72 -73.06
N ALA A 6 9.26 -28.08 -74.22
CA ALA A 6 10.44 -28.93 -74.33
C ALA A 6 11.78 -28.17 -74.18
N ASP A 7 11.80 -26.84 -74.28
CA ASP A 7 13.06 -26.06 -74.35
C ASP A 7 13.47 -25.31 -73.07
N ARG A 8 12.82 -25.56 -71.92
CA ARG A 8 13.25 -24.96 -70.63
C ARG A 8 14.07 -25.87 -69.71
N VAL A 9 14.41 -27.09 -70.13
CA VAL A 9 15.18 -28.04 -69.29
C VAL A 9 16.69 -28.03 -69.61
N ALA A 10 17.12 -27.36 -70.69
CA ALA A 10 18.52 -27.42 -71.15
C ALA A 10 19.49 -26.40 -70.49
N ALA A 11 19.11 -25.73 -69.40
CA ALA A 11 19.94 -24.68 -68.81
C ALA A 11 20.02 -24.69 -67.26
N VAL A 12 20.30 -25.83 -66.63
CA VAL A 12 21.02 -25.87 -65.32
C VAL A 12 21.80 -27.20 -65.19
N THR A 13 22.87 -27.37 -65.96
CA THR A 13 23.93 -28.34 -65.67
C THR A 13 25.04 -27.64 -64.91
N SER A 14 24.85 -27.44 -63.60
CA SER A 14 25.97 -27.26 -62.66
C SER A 14 25.57 -27.66 -61.23
N SER A 15 26.23 -28.71 -60.74
CA SER A 15 26.49 -29.04 -59.33
C SER A 15 25.32 -28.99 -58.32
N ARG A 16 24.65 -30.15 -58.12
CA ARG A 16 24.18 -30.68 -56.83
C ARG A 16 23.86 -32.18 -57.01
N PRO A 17 24.08 -33.07 -56.03
CA PRO A 17 23.63 -34.46 -56.14
C PRO A 17 22.10 -34.45 -56.26
N GLY A 18 21.56 -35.08 -57.30
CA GLY A 18 20.12 -35.16 -57.51
C GLY A 18 19.47 -35.91 -56.35
N THR A 19 18.52 -35.27 -55.68
CA THR A 19 17.59 -35.94 -54.76
C THR A 19 16.93 -37.11 -55.51
N PRO A 20 16.88 -38.32 -54.91
CA PRO A 20 16.22 -39.45 -55.55
C PRO A 20 14.76 -39.11 -55.89
N LEU A 21 14.27 -39.59 -57.03
CA LEU A 21 12.88 -39.43 -57.46
C LEU A 21 11.95 -40.03 -56.39
N GLN A 22 11.06 -39.20 -55.83
CA GLN A 22 10.07 -39.63 -54.84
C GLN A 22 9.05 -40.58 -55.49
N THR A 23 8.87 -41.77 -54.90
CA THR A 23 7.89 -42.76 -55.37
C THR A 23 6.47 -42.23 -55.14
N SER A 24 5.67 -42.10 -56.21
CA SER A 24 4.31 -41.55 -56.10
C SER A 24 3.30 -42.57 -55.57
N TRP A 25 2.26 -42.12 -54.85
CA TRP A 25 1.27 -43.00 -54.21
C TRP A 25 0.59 -44.02 -55.17
N PHE A 26 0.40 -43.65 -56.44
CA PHE A 26 -0.26 -44.52 -57.43
C PHE A 26 0.63 -45.66 -57.92
N GLU A 27 1.97 -45.55 -57.80
CA GLU A 27 2.91 -46.60 -58.18
C GLU A 27 2.70 -47.86 -57.31
N PHE A 28 2.35 -47.67 -56.03
CA PHE A 28 2.01 -48.75 -55.10
C PHE A 28 0.69 -49.47 -55.44
N LEU A 29 -0.16 -48.90 -56.30
CA LEU A 29 -1.35 -49.59 -56.83
C LEU A 29 -1.03 -50.42 -58.08
N LEU A 30 0.05 -50.09 -58.79
CA LEU A 30 0.43 -50.74 -60.04
C LEU A 30 1.33 -51.96 -59.79
N ASP A 31 2.16 -51.91 -58.75
CA ASP A 31 3.05 -53.01 -58.32
C ASP A 31 2.80 -53.40 -56.85
N GLY A 32 2.27 -54.61 -56.65
CA GLY A 32 1.94 -55.15 -55.33
C GLY A 32 3.16 -55.48 -54.45
N SER A 33 4.36 -55.61 -55.04
CA SER A 33 5.61 -55.90 -54.31
C SER A 33 6.38 -54.63 -53.89
N LEU A 34 6.05 -53.49 -54.50
CA LEU A 34 6.76 -52.22 -54.30
C LEU A 34 6.66 -51.70 -52.86
N LEU A 35 5.52 -51.90 -52.19
CA LEU A 35 5.31 -51.40 -50.83
C LEU A 35 6.27 -52.05 -49.83
N GLU A 36 6.43 -53.37 -49.88
CA GLU A 36 7.31 -54.10 -48.95
C GLU A 36 8.78 -53.74 -49.16
N HIS A 37 9.21 -53.67 -50.43
CA HIS A 37 10.56 -53.22 -50.78
C HIS A 37 10.82 -51.77 -50.38
N HIS A 38 9.82 -50.90 -50.47
CA HIS A 38 9.95 -49.51 -50.06
C HIS A 38 10.11 -49.37 -48.55
N LEU A 39 9.29 -50.07 -47.76
CA LEU A 39 9.33 -50.01 -46.30
C LEU A 39 10.61 -50.63 -45.69
N GLN A 40 11.29 -51.53 -46.42
CA GLN A 40 12.57 -52.12 -45.99
C GLN A 40 13.79 -51.18 -46.19
N LYS A 41 13.64 -50.04 -46.88
CA LYS A 41 14.73 -49.06 -47.06
C LYS A 41 15.09 -48.40 -45.73
N SER A 42 16.36 -48.04 -45.54
CA SER A 42 16.83 -47.37 -44.31
C SER A 42 16.26 -45.95 -44.12
N ASN A 43 15.84 -45.29 -45.21
CA ASN A 43 15.15 -43.99 -45.17
C ASN A 43 14.16 -43.91 -46.35
N PRO A 44 12.94 -44.47 -46.20
CA PRO A 44 11.94 -44.44 -47.26
C PRO A 44 11.41 -43.02 -47.47
N ASP A 45 11.35 -42.57 -48.73
CA ASP A 45 10.72 -41.31 -49.15
C ASP A 45 9.63 -41.61 -50.20
N PRO A 46 8.33 -41.48 -49.87
CA PRO A 46 7.76 -40.90 -48.64
C PRO A 46 7.92 -41.78 -47.39
N LEU A 47 7.91 -41.15 -46.22
CA LEU A 47 7.95 -41.84 -44.91
C LEU A 47 6.68 -42.67 -44.68
N PRO A 48 6.70 -43.73 -43.84
CA PRO A 48 5.54 -44.60 -43.59
C PRO A 48 4.28 -43.82 -43.15
N VAL A 49 4.44 -42.85 -42.24
CA VAL A 49 3.34 -41.96 -41.79
C VAL A 49 2.78 -41.12 -42.94
N GLN A 50 3.63 -40.60 -43.83
CA GLN A 50 3.20 -39.83 -44.99
C GLN A 50 2.46 -40.71 -46.01
N LEU A 51 2.87 -41.96 -46.18
CA LEU A 51 2.16 -42.93 -47.03
C LEU A 51 0.75 -43.23 -46.49
N ILE A 52 0.60 -43.39 -45.16
CA ILE A 52 -0.73 -43.57 -44.54
C ILE A 52 -1.62 -42.35 -44.84
N ILE A 53 -1.12 -41.13 -44.64
CA ILE A 53 -1.86 -39.90 -44.94
C ILE A 53 -2.27 -39.88 -46.42
N GLN A 54 -1.32 -40.10 -47.33
CA GLN A 54 -1.60 -40.09 -48.77
C GLN A 54 -2.63 -41.15 -49.17
N PHE A 55 -2.49 -42.40 -48.71
CA PHE A 55 -3.42 -43.47 -49.07
C PHE A 55 -4.83 -43.20 -48.56
N LEU A 56 -4.97 -42.76 -47.30
CA LEU A 56 -6.28 -42.49 -46.69
C LEU A 56 -6.92 -41.22 -47.24
N GLU A 57 -6.16 -40.15 -47.47
CA GLU A 57 -6.69 -38.94 -48.11
C GLU A 57 -7.19 -39.23 -49.53
N GLN A 58 -6.46 -40.03 -50.33
CA GLN A 58 -6.91 -40.38 -51.68
C GLN A 58 -8.11 -41.34 -51.66
N ALA A 59 -8.21 -42.22 -50.66
CA ALA A 59 -9.36 -43.13 -50.50
C ALA A 59 -10.63 -42.41 -49.99
N SER A 60 -10.46 -41.35 -49.19
CA SER A 60 -11.54 -40.60 -48.53
C SER A 60 -11.92 -39.29 -49.24
N LYS A 61 -11.34 -39.01 -50.42
CA LYS A 61 -11.71 -37.83 -51.22
C LYS A 61 -13.18 -37.90 -51.64
N PRO A 62 -14.02 -36.93 -51.25
CA PRO A 62 -15.42 -36.91 -51.66
C PRO A 62 -15.51 -36.66 -53.17
N SER A 63 -16.39 -37.42 -53.84
CA SER A 63 -16.71 -37.20 -55.24
C SER A 63 -17.80 -36.14 -55.37
N VAL A 64 -17.67 -35.25 -56.34
CA VAL A 64 -18.69 -34.24 -56.65
C VAL A 64 -19.54 -34.76 -57.81
N ASN A 65 -20.87 -34.79 -57.67
CA ASN A 65 -21.75 -35.19 -58.77
C ASN A 65 -21.84 -34.08 -59.86
N GLU A 66 -22.45 -34.37 -61.01
CA GLU A 66 -22.63 -33.40 -62.11
C GLU A 66 -23.43 -32.13 -61.71
N GLN A 67 -24.07 -32.15 -60.52
CA GLN A 67 -24.83 -31.04 -59.93
C GLN A 67 -24.06 -30.31 -58.81
N ASN A 68 -22.74 -30.51 -58.70
CA ASN A 68 -21.89 -29.93 -57.67
C ASN A 68 -22.23 -30.31 -56.21
N GLN A 69 -22.97 -31.39 -55.98
CA GLN A 69 -23.24 -31.92 -54.65
C GLN A 69 -22.15 -32.91 -54.22
N VAL A 70 -21.69 -32.77 -52.99
CA VAL A 70 -20.69 -33.63 -52.35
C VAL A 70 -21.33 -34.99 -52.04
N GLN A 71 -20.84 -36.06 -52.65
CA GLN A 71 -21.24 -37.43 -52.35
C GLN A 71 -20.21 -38.10 -51.42
N PRO A 72 -20.64 -39.02 -50.54
CA PRO A 72 -19.73 -39.81 -49.73
C PRO A 72 -18.73 -40.58 -50.63
N PRO A 73 -17.51 -40.86 -50.16
CA PRO A 73 -16.49 -41.54 -50.95
C PRO A 73 -17.03 -42.87 -51.50
N ALA A 74 -16.85 -43.10 -52.82
CA ALA A 74 -17.32 -44.32 -53.45
C ALA A 74 -16.58 -45.55 -52.91
N ASP A 75 -17.28 -46.58 -52.46
CA ASP A 75 -16.69 -47.86 -52.04
C ASP A 75 -16.34 -48.71 -53.27
N ASN A 76 -15.24 -48.34 -53.94
CA ASN A 76 -14.74 -49.00 -55.14
C ASN A 76 -13.46 -49.81 -54.85
N ARG A 77 -13.10 -50.73 -55.76
CA ARG A 77 -11.91 -51.57 -55.62
C ARG A 77 -10.62 -50.77 -55.37
N ARG A 78 -10.50 -49.59 -55.98
CA ARG A 78 -9.36 -48.68 -55.79
C ARG A 78 -9.26 -48.21 -54.33
N ASN A 79 -10.35 -47.71 -53.76
CA ASN A 79 -10.39 -47.18 -52.40
C ASN A 79 -10.17 -48.27 -51.35
N ARG A 80 -10.74 -49.48 -51.56
CA ARG A 80 -10.46 -50.66 -50.73
C ARG A 80 -8.98 -51.05 -50.76
N THR A 81 -8.35 -51.00 -51.94
CA THR A 81 -6.91 -51.31 -52.08
C THR A 81 -6.04 -50.26 -51.38
N LEU A 82 -6.37 -48.96 -51.52
CA LEU A 82 -5.65 -47.88 -50.82
C LEU A 82 -5.75 -47.99 -49.29
N LYS A 83 -6.95 -48.28 -48.78
CA LYS A 83 -7.19 -48.55 -47.35
C LYS A 83 -6.37 -49.74 -46.84
N LEU A 84 -6.35 -50.84 -47.60
CA LEU A 84 -5.51 -52.00 -47.28
C LEU A 84 -4.02 -51.67 -47.28
N LEU A 85 -3.53 -50.88 -48.25
CA LEU A 85 -2.14 -50.42 -48.27
C LEU A 85 -1.82 -49.60 -47.02
N ALA A 86 -2.71 -48.70 -46.57
CA ALA A 86 -2.53 -47.95 -45.32
C ALA A 86 -2.42 -48.88 -44.09
N LEU A 87 -3.27 -49.92 -44.00
CA LEU A 87 -3.19 -50.93 -42.94
C LEU A 87 -1.88 -51.72 -43.00
N LYS A 88 -1.36 -52.04 -44.20
CA LYS A 88 -0.06 -52.72 -44.35
C LYS A 88 1.09 -51.84 -43.87
N VAL A 89 1.06 -50.54 -44.13
CA VAL A 89 2.05 -49.59 -43.60
C VAL A 89 1.96 -49.53 -42.07
N ALA A 90 0.76 -49.46 -41.50
CA ALA A 90 0.56 -49.49 -40.05
C ALA A 90 1.04 -50.81 -39.40
N ALA A 91 0.82 -51.94 -40.08
CA ALA A 91 1.32 -53.26 -39.67
C ALA A 91 2.85 -53.36 -39.72
N HIS A 92 3.50 -52.72 -40.70
CA HIS A 92 4.96 -52.58 -40.73
C HIS A 92 5.49 -51.77 -39.54
N MET A 93 4.78 -50.71 -39.18
CA MET A 93 5.03 -49.90 -37.97
C MET A 93 4.59 -50.60 -36.68
N LYS A 94 4.18 -51.87 -36.77
CA LYS A 94 3.75 -52.70 -35.65
C LYS A 94 2.63 -52.08 -34.81
N TRP A 95 1.74 -51.28 -35.38
CA TRP A 95 0.63 -50.68 -34.62
C TRP A 95 1.06 -49.89 -33.37
N ASP A 96 2.28 -49.32 -33.37
CA ASP A 96 2.78 -48.51 -32.26
C ASP A 96 1.98 -47.20 -32.16
N LEU A 97 1.13 -47.10 -31.13
CA LEU A 97 0.28 -45.93 -30.91
C LEU A 97 1.10 -44.66 -30.64
N GLU A 98 2.28 -44.73 -30.03
CA GLU A 98 3.09 -43.55 -29.79
C GLU A 98 3.61 -42.94 -31.11
N VAL A 99 4.03 -43.79 -32.04
CA VAL A 99 4.49 -43.36 -33.36
C VAL A 99 3.33 -42.87 -34.22
N LEU A 100 2.18 -43.55 -34.16
CA LEU A 100 0.98 -43.16 -34.91
C LEU A 100 0.36 -41.86 -34.41
N GLU A 101 0.26 -41.65 -33.08
CA GLU A 101 -0.29 -40.43 -32.47
C GLU A 101 0.61 -39.20 -32.71
N LYS A 102 1.94 -39.39 -32.74
CA LYS A 102 2.88 -38.29 -33.07
C LYS A 102 2.93 -37.98 -34.57
N GLY A 103 2.66 -38.98 -35.42
CA GLY A 103 2.79 -38.87 -36.88
C GLY A 103 1.51 -38.46 -37.60
N LEU A 104 0.34 -38.86 -37.10
CA LEU A 104 -0.96 -38.71 -37.78
C LEU A 104 -1.86 -37.74 -37.00
N THR A 105 -2.67 -36.97 -37.72
CA THR A 105 -3.72 -36.15 -37.07
C THR A 105 -4.87 -37.03 -36.59
N ILE A 106 -5.60 -36.57 -35.56
CA ILE A 106 -6.71 -37.33 -34.94
C ILE A 106 -7.71 -37.86 -35.99
N PRO A 107 -8.13 -37.08 -37.00
CA PRO A 107 -9.01 -37.59 -38.06
C PRO A 107 -8.41 -38.73 -38.88
N VAL A 108 -7.14 -38.66 -39.25
CA VAL A 108 -6.47 -39.68 -40.07
C VAL A 108 -6.28 -40.97 -39.28
N LEU A 109 -5.91 -40.87 -38.01
CA LEU A 109 -5.76 -42.03 -37.13
C LEU A 109 -7.12 -42.70 -36.84
N ASN A 110 -8.19 -41.91 -36.66
CA ASN A 110 -9.55 -42.44 -36.54
C ASN A 110 -9.97 -43.20 -37.81
N MET A 111 -9.66 -42.69 -39.01
CA MET A 111 -9.95 -43.40 -40.26
C MET A 111 -9.19 -44.74 -40.34
N LEU A 112 -7.91 -44.75 -40.00
CA LEU A 112 -7.07 -45.95 -40.03
C LEU A 112 -7.58 -47.04 -39.08
N LEU A 113 -7.93 -46.67 -37.84
CA LEU A 113 -8.37 -47.63 -36.83
C LEU A 113 -9.78 -48.15 -37.09
N ASN A 114 -10.69 -47.34 -37.63
CA ASN A 114 -12.00 -47.84 -38.08
C ASN A 114 -11.86 -48.87 -39.22
N GLU A 115 -10.91 -48.65 -40.13
CA GLU A 115 -10.62 -49.62 -41.19
C GLU A 115 -10.00 -50.92 -40.63
N LEU A 116 -9.17 -50.83 -39.59
CA LEU A 116 -8.67 -52.01 -38.86
C LEU A 116 -9.81 -52.84 -38.26
N LEU A 117 -10.80 -52.19 -37.63
CA LEU A 117 -11.98 -52.86 -37.09
C LEU A 117 -12.80 -53.55 -38.20
N CYS A 118 -12.96 -52.88 -39.34
CA CYS A 118 -13.65 -53.39 -40.51
C CYS A 118 -12.99 -54.66 -41.08
N VAL A 119 -11.68 -54.61 -41.34
CA VAL A 119 -10.90 -55.75 -41.87
C VAL A 119 -10.83 -56.90 -40.86
N SER A 120 -10.91 -56.60 -39.56
CA SER A 120 -10.95 -57.60 -38.50
C SER A 120 -12.35 -58.20 -38.27
N LYS A 121 -13.33 -57.89 -39.14
CA LYS A 121 -14.71 -58.37 -39.09
C LYS A 121 -15.43 -58.10 -37.76
N VAL A 122 -15.13 -56.97 -37.10
CA VAL A 122 -15.90 -56.53 -35.93
C VAL A 122 -17.34 -56.22 -36.36
N PRO A 123 -18.38 -56.75 -35.69
CA PRO A 123 -19.76 -56.53 -36.09
C PRO A 123 -20.11 -55.03 -36.16
N PRO A 124 -20.58 -54.52 -37.31
CA PRO A 124 -20.91 -53.10 -37.44
C PRO A 124 -22.13 -52.75 -36.57
N GLY A 125 -22.04 -51.65 -35.82
CA GLY A 125 -23.14 -51.13 -35.01
C GLY A 125 -23.29 -51.74 -33.60
N VAL A 126 -22.45 -52.72 -33.22
CA VAL A 126 -22.39 -53.27 -31.86
C VAL A 126 -21.39 -52.48 -31.02
N LYS A 127 -21.74 -52.11 -29.79
CA LYS A 127 -20.79 -51.45 -28.89
C LYS A 127 -19.69 -52.41 -28.47
N HIS A 128 -18.45 -51.94 -28.38
CA HIS A 128 -17.32 -52.79 -28.00
C HIS A 128 -17.45 -53.42 -26.61
N VAL A 129 -18.15 -52.76 -25.67
CA VAL A 129 -18.39 -53.26 -24.31
C VAL A 129 -19.30 -54.50 -24.28
N ASP A 130 -20.12 -54.69 -25.32
CA ASP A 130 -21.04 -55.85 -25.43
C ASP A 130 -20.34 -57.07 -26.05
N LEU A 131 -19.09 -56.92 -26.52
CA LEU A 131 -18.30 -58.00 -27.11
C LEU A 131 -17.51 -58.75 -26.03
N ASP A 132 -17.62 -60.08 -26.00
CA ASP A 132 -16.77 -60.91 -25.14
C ASP A 132 -15.40 -61.18 -25.81
N LEU A 133 -14.39 -60.40 -25.41
CA LEU A 133 -13.00 -60.52 -25.88
C LEU A 133 -12.40 -61.93 -25.72
N SER A 134 -12.93 -62.75 -24.81
CA SER A 134 -12.42 -64.12 -24.60
C SER A 134 -12.79 -65.07 -25.74
N THR A 135 -13.96 -64.86 -26.37
CA THR A 135 -14.54 -65.70 -27.43
C THR A 135 -14.17 -65.24 -28.84
N LEU A 136 -13.73 -63.99 -29.00
CA LEU A 136 -13.33 -63.44 -30.29
C LEU A 136 -12.02 -64.04 -30.82
N PRO A 137 -11.84 -64.06 -32.16
CA PRO A 137 -10.54 -64.30 -32.79
C PRO A 137 -9.43 -63.42 -32.19
N PRO A 138 -8.20 -63.94 -32.00
CA PRO A 138 -7.13 -63.18 -31.35
C PRO A 138 -6.81 -61.85 -32.03
N THR A 139 -6.84 -61.81 -33.37
CA THR A 139 -6.62 -60.58 -34.16
C THR A 139 -7.77 -59.59 -34.06
N THR A 140 -9.01 -60.08 -33.94
CA THR A 140 -10.20 -59.24 -33.76
C THR A 140 -10.26 -58.65 -32.35
N ALA A 141 -9.96 -59.46 -31.32
CA ALA A 141 -9.85 -58.98 -29.94
C ALA A 141 -8.77 -57.89 -29.82
N MET A 142 -7.61 -58.09 -30.47
CA MET A 142 -6.54 -57.10 -30.47
C MET A 142 -6.93 -55.80 -31.19
N ALA A 143 -7.63 -55.86 -32.33
CA ALA A 143 -8.11 -54.67 -33.03
C ALA A 143 -9.04 -53.82 -32.15
N VAL A 144 -9.95 -54.47 -31.42
CA VAL A 144 -10.82 -53.81 -30.43
C VAL A 144 -9.99 -53.19 -29.30
N ILE A 145 -8.98 -53.89 -28.78
CA ILE A 145 -8.12 -53.35 -27.71
C ILE A 145 -7.31 -52.14 -28.20
N ILE A 146 -6.70 -52.19 -29.39
CA ILE A 146 -5.93 -51.08 -29.97
C ILE A 146 -6.80 -49.84 -30.13
N TYR A 147 -8.03 -49.99 -30.65
CA TYR A 147 -8.96 -48.88 -30.82
C TYR A 147 -9.31 -48.23 -29.47
N ASN A 148 -9.70 -49.02 -28.46
CA ASN A 148 -10.10 -48.48 -27.17
C ASN A 148 -8.92 -47.87 -26.40
N ARG A 149 -7.70 -48.39 -26.56
CA ARG A 149 -6.47 -47.75 -26.04
C ARG A 149 -6.23 -46.39 -26.67
N TRP A 150 -6.28 -46.31 -28.00
CA TRP A 150 -6.15 -45.04 -28.72
C TRP A 150 -7.23 -44.03 -28.30
N ALA A 151 -8.48 -44.47 -28.13
CA ALA A 151 -9.60 -43.63 -27.71
C ALA A 151 -9.30 -42.92 -26.38
N ILE A 152 -8.93 -43.67 -25.32
CA ILE A 152 -8.63 -43.08 -24.01
C ILE A 152 -7.34 -42.25 -24.02
N ARG A 153 -6.32 -42.67 -24.77
CA ARG A 153 -5.06 -41.92 -24.89
C ARG A 153 -5.27 -40.58 -25.59
N THR A 154 -6.07 -40.55 -26.65
CA THR A 154 -6.41 -39.33 -27.40
C THR A 154 -7.18 -38.36 -26.51
N ILE A 155 -8.12 -38.85 -25.68
CA ILE A 155 -8.83 -38.01 -24.69
C ILE A 155 -7.82 -37.35 -23.73
N VAL A 156 -6.90 -38.14 -23.16
CA VAL A 156 -5.89 -37.63 -22.23
C VAL A 156 -4.93 -36.65 -22.92
N LEU A 157 -4.41 -37.00 -24.10
CA LEU A 157 -3.47 -36.15 -24.85
C LEU A 157 -4.11 -34.82 -25.27
N SER A 158 -5.38 -34.84 -25.70
CA SER A 158 -6.12 -33.64 -26.08
C SER A 158 -6.42 -32.69 -24.90
N SER A 159 -6.25 -33.15 -23.65
CA SER A 159 -6.42 -32.31 -22.46
C SER A 159 -5.19 -31.46 -22.11
N PHE A 160 -4.03 -31.70 -22.74
CA PHE A 160 -2.83 -30.89 -22.49
C PHE A 160 -2.87 -29.56 -23.26
N PRO A 161 -2.41 -28.44 -22.65
CA PRO A 161 -2.33 -27.16 -23.34
C PRO A 161 -1.16 -27.16 -24.34
N GLU A 162 -1.47 -27.34 -25.63
CA GLU A 162 -0.48 -27.22 -26.71
C GLU A 162 -0.32 -25.78 -27.21
N LYS A 163 0.92 -25.38 -27.51
CA LYS A 163 1.22 -24.04 -28.05
C LYS A 163 0.75 -23.97 -29.50
N GLN A 164 -0.33 -23.24 -29.75
CA GLN A 164 -0.85 -23.05 -31.11
C GLN A 164 0.16 -22.34 -32.02
N THR A 165 0.42 -22.94 -33.19
CA THR A 165 1.14 -22.32 -34.29
C THR A 165 0.28 -21.20 -34.88
N LYS A 166 0.63 -19.94 -34.61
CA LYS A 166 -0.09 -18.78 -35.15
C LYS A 166 0.11 -18.71 -36.67
N PRO A 167 -0.93 -18.83 -37.51
CA PRO A 167 -0.79 -18.68 -38.95
C PRO A 167 -0.41 -17.23 -39.32
N GLY A 168 0.48 -17.08 -40.29
CA GLY A 168 0.84 -15.77 -40.85
C GLY A 168 -0.30 -15.16 -41.68
N PRO A 169 -0.32 -13.83 -41.89
CA PRO A 169 -1.52 -13.08 -42.33
C PRO A 169 -2.02 -13.34 -43.78
N HIS A 170 -1.44 -14.24 -44.59
CA HIS A 170 -1.69 -14.26 -46.05
C HIS A 170 -2.11 -15.61 -46.68
N GLN A 171 -2.77 -16.52 -45.94
CA GLN A 171 -3.27 -17.77 -46.54
C GLN A 171 -4.72 -18.07 -46.15
N MET A 172 -5.67 -17.36 -46.77
CA MET A 172 -7.13 -17.53 -46.56
C MET A 172 -7.59 -18.98 -46.81
N ASN A 173 -6.99 -19.69 -47.78
CA ASN A 173 -7.29 -21.10 -48.07
C ASN A 173 -6.72 -22.09 -47.03
N MET A 174 -5.67 -21.72 -46.30
CA MET A 174 -5.16 -22.55 -45.20
C MET A 174 -6.03 -22.40 -43.95
N LEU A 175 -6.64 -21.23 -43.73
CA LEU A 175 -7.56 -21.02 -42.61
C LEU A 175 -8.81 -21.88 -42.71
N SER A 176 -9.40 -22.04 -43.91
CA SER A 176 -10.57 -22.91 -44.08
C SER A 176 -10.23 -24.39 -43.89
N ILE A 177 -9.09 -24.85 -44.39
CA ILE A 177 -8.64 -26.25 -44.23
C ILE A 177 -8.30 -26.55 -42.76
N VAL A 178 -7.54 -25.66 -42.10
CA VAL A 178 -7.20 -25.79 -40.68
C VAL A 178 -8.44 -25.72 -39.79
N GLN A 179 -9.41 -24.87 -40.13
CA GLN A 179 -10.66 -24.77 -39.39
C GLN A 179 -11.54 -26.01 -39.57
N GLN A 180 -11.61 -26.56 -40.78
CA GLN A 180 -12.32 -27.81 -41.07
C GLN A 180 -11.69 -29.02 -40.35
N GLU A 181 -10.36 -29.13 -40.34
CA GLU A 181 -9.66 -30.19 -39.62
C GLU A 181 -9.85 -30.08 -38.10
N LYS A 182 -9.88 -28.84 -37.58
CA LYS A 182 -10.18 -28.57 -36.17
C LYS A 182 -11.60 -28.99 -35.78
N GLU A 183 -12.59 -28.63 -36.60
CA GLU A 183 -13.98 -29.03 -36.39
C GLU A 183 -14.13 -30.57 -36.42
N MET A 184 -13.48 -31.22 -37.38
CA MET A 184 -13.47 -32.69 -37.47
C MET A 184 -12.82 -33.33 -36.23
N THR A 185 -11.74 -32.74 -35.73
CA THR A 185 -11.05 -33.19 -34.52
C THR A 185 -11.93 -33.03 -33.28
N GLU A 186 -12.60 -31.88 -33.11
CA GLU A 186 -13.52 -31.63 -31.99
C GLU A 186 -14.74 -32.59 -32.00
N ASN A 187 -15.29 -32.86 -33.18
CA ASN A 187 -16.38 -33.83 -33.34
C ASN A 187 -15.95 -35.24 -32.93
N ILE A 188 -14.77 -35.69 -33.37
CA ILE A 188 -14.23 -37.01 -32.98
C ILE A 188 -13.98 -37.05 -31.46
N LEU A 189 -13.35 -36.03 -30.89
CA LEU A 189 -13.09 -35.96 -29.44
C LEU A 189 -14.37 -36.01 -28.61
N THR A 190 -15.46 -35.41 -29.10
CA THR A 190 -16.77 -35.46 -28.43
C THR A 190 -17.28 -36.90 -28.38
N VAL A 191 -17.26 -37.60 -29.53
CA VAL A 191 -17.66 -39.02 -29.60
C VAL A 191 -16.78 -39.91 -28.71
N LEU A 192 -15.46 -39.70 -28.71
CA LEU A 192 -14.54 -40.47 -27.86
C LEU A 192 -14.82 -40.25 -26.37
N LYS A 193 -15.11 -39.01 -25.95
CA LYS A 193 -15.47 -38.69 -24.56
C LYS A 193 -16.79 -39.35 -24.14
N GLU A 194 -17.78 -39.38 -25.01
CA GLU A 194 -19.06 -40.09 -24.77
C GLU A 194 -18.86 -41.61 -24.62
N GLN A 195 -17.88 -42.18 -25.35
CA GLN A 195 -17.55 -43.60 -25.31
C GLN A 195 -16.47 -43.97 -24.28
N ALA A 196 -16.00 -43.01 -23.46
CA ALA A 196 -14.85 -43.22 -22.57
C ALA A 196 -15.11 -44.30 -21.52
N THR A 197 -16.32 -44.35 -20.94
CA THR A 197 -16.70 -45.37 -19.94
C THR A 197 -16.75 -46.77 -20.53
N ASP A 198 -17.27 -46.90 -21.76
CA ASP A 198 -17.34 -48.16 -22.50
C ASP A 198 -15.91 -48.62 -22.83
N SER A 199 -15.04 -47.70 -23.26
CA SER A 199 -13.63 -47.97 -23.56
C SER A 199 -12.84 -48.41 -22.32
N ILE A 200 -13.03 -47.74 -21.18
CA ILE A 200 -12.42 -48.13 -19.89
C ILE A 200 -12.84 -49.57 -19.51
N SER A 201 -14.13 -49.88 -19.63
CA SER A 201 -14.68 -51.20 -19.27
C SER A 201 -14.12 -52.32 -20.16
N VAL A 202 -13.98 -52.07 -21.47
CA VAL A 202 -13.36 -53.01 -22.42
C VAL A 202 -11.89 -53.28 -22.05
N LEU A 203 -11.15 -52.24 -21.68
CA LEU A 203 -9.73 -52.36 -21.32
C LEU A 203 -9.53 -53.03 -19.95
N GLU A 204 -10.38 -52.77 -18.97
CA GLU A 204 -10.41 -53.54 -17.72
C GLU A 204 -10.75 -55.02 -17.96
N GLY A 205 -11.63 -55.31 -18.94
CA GLY A 205 -11.90 -56.66 -19.41
C GLY A 205 -10.67 -57.33 -20.04
N ALA A 206 -9.88 -56.59 -20.82
CA ALA A 206 -8.65 -57.09 -21.42
C ALA A 206 -7.59 -57.49 -20.38
N LEU A 207 -7.51 -56.79 -19.25
CA LEU A 207 -6.60 -57.13 -18.14
C LEU A 207 -6.91 -58.48 -17.47
N ARG A 208 -8.14 -59.01 -17.64
CA ARG A 208 -8.53 -60.32 -17.07
C ARG A 208 -8.07 -61.50 -17.92
N LEU A 209 -7.70 -61.25 -19.18
CA LEU A 209 -7.27 -62.29 -20.11
C LEU A 209 -5.79 -62.61 -19.91
N LYS A 210 -5.47 -63.91 -19.73
CA LYS A 210 -4.10 -64.41 -19.52
C LYS A 210 -3.50 -65.12 -20.74
N LYS A 211 -4.13 -64.95 -21.91
CA LYS A 211 -3.67 -65.51 -23.20
C LYS A 211 -2.84 -64.49 -23.95
N ASP A 212 -1.89 -64.95 -24.76
CA ASP A 212 -1.16 -64.08 -25.67
C ASP A 212 -2.06 -63.56 -26.79
N PHE A 213 -1.77 -62.35 -27.26
CA PHE A 213 -2.55 -61.65 -28.28
C PHE A 213 -1.79 -61.62 -29.60
N TYR A 214 -2.52 -61.50 -30.70
CA TYR A 214 -1.93 -61.50 -32.04
C TYR A 214 -2.44 -60.28 -32.80
N VAL A 215 -1.53 -59.49 -33.38
CA VAL A 215 -1.87 -58.34 -34.22
C VAL A 215 -1.67 -58.67 -35.70
N HIS A 216 -2.42 -58.01 -36.57
CA HIS A 216 -2.27 -58.17 -38.01
C HIS A 216 -0.87 -57.74 -38.50
N THR A 217 -0.24 -58.60 -39.30
CA THR A 217 1.01 -58.35 -40.04
C THR A 217 0.70 -58.11 -41.52
N LEU A 218 1.69 -57.71 -42.33
CA LEU A 218 1.51 -57.59 -43.78
C LEU A 218 0.97 -58.89 -44.38
N ARG A 219 1.53 -60.03 -43.92
CA ARG A 219 1.13 -61.36 -44.37
C ARG A 219 -0.31 -61.71 -44.02
N THR A 220 -0.79 -61.40 -42.81
CA THR A 220 -2.19 -61.71 -42.44
C THR A 220 -3.18 -60.81 -43.17
N LEU A 221 -2.82 -59.56 -43.47
CA LEU A 221 -3.63 -58.65 -44.26
C LEU A 221 -3.73 -59.08 -45.73
N ASP A 222 -2.66 -59.61 -46.31
CA ASP A 222 -2.68 -60.18 -47.67
C ASP A 222 -3.59 -61.41 -47.80
N LEU A 223 -3.58 -62.26 -46.78
CA LEU A 223 -4.45 -63.44 -46.72
C LEU A 223 -5.94 -63.07 -46.62
N LEU A 224 -6.26 -61.96 -45.94
CA LEU A 224 -7.62 -61.43 -45.86
C LEU A 224 -8.09 -60.80 -47.17
N ALA A 225 -7.17 -60.28 -47.99
CA ALA A 225 -7.49 -59.59 -49.24
C ALA A 225 -7.68 -60.51 -50.45
N ALA A 226 -7.19 -61.75 -50.40
CA ALA A 226 -7.14 -62.66 -51.54
C ALA A 226 -8.45 -63.43 -51.85
N ASP A 227 -9.57 -63.16 -51.14
CA ASP A 227 -10.85 -63.90 -51.20
C ASP A 227 -10.75 -65.44 -51.05
N ALA A 228 -9.55 -65.99 -50.77
CA ALA A 228 -9.28 -67.41 -50.55
C ALA A 228 -9.64 -67.87 -49.12
N ALA A 229 -10.55 -67.18 -48.44
CA ALA A 229 -11.00 -67.48 -47.09
C ALA A 229 -12.20 -68.46 -47.06
N ALA A 230 -12.26 -69.42 -47.99
CA ALA A 230 -13.30 -70.46 -47.99
C ALA A 230 -13.11 -71.52 -46.88
N ASN A 231 -11.97 -71.53 -46.18
CA ASN A 231 -11.59 -72.65 -45.29
C ASN A 231 -11.42 -72.29 -43.80
N GLY A 232 -11.79 -71.11 -43.32
CA GLY A 232 -11.79 -70.79 -41.87
C GLY A 232 -10.42 -70.79 -41.14
N GLU A 233 -9.32 -71.10 -41.83
CA GLU A 233 -7.97 -71.23 -41.25
C GLU A 233 -7.31 -69.89 -40.88
N THR A 234 -7.83 -68.75 -41.34
CA THR A 234 -7.30 -67.41 -41.01
C THR A 234 -7.92 -66.79 -39.75
N GLU A 235 -9.09 -67.25 -39.30
CA GLU A 235 -9.82 -66.68 -38.15
C GLU A 235 -9.34 -67.22 -36.79
N SER A 236 -8.62 -68.36 -36.78
CA SER A 236 -8.02 -68.96 -35.57
C SER A 236 -6.48 -68.93 -35.59
N SER A 237 -5.89 -68.23 -36.57
CA SER A 237 -4.45 -68.30 -36.84
C SER A 237 -3.60 -67.49 -35.86
N THR A 238 -2.61 -68.13 -35.24
CA THR A 238 -1.50 -67.50 -34.51
C THR A 238 -0.45 -66.88 -35.45
N ALA A 239 -0.74 -66.75 -36.75
CA ALA A 239 0.16 -66.19 -37.76
C ALA A 239 0.35 -64.66 -37.67
N GLY A 240 -0.36 -63.97 -36.78
CA GLY A 240 -0.13 -62.57 -36.45
C GLY A 240 1.14 -62.35 -35.63
N LEU A 241 1.48 -61.09 -35.39
CA LEU A 241 2.58 -60.72 -34.50
C LEU A 241 2.14 -60.97 -33.05
N CYS A 242 2.83 -61.89 -32.36
CA CYS A 242 2.51 -62.25 -30.98
C CYS A 242 2.95 -61.16 -30.00
N ILE A 243 2.04 -60.75 -29.12
CA ILE A 243 2.27 -59.84 -27.99
C ILE A 243 1.92 -60.58 -26.71
N SER A 244 2.86 -60.61 -25.77
CA SER A 244 2.64 -61.29 -24.49
C SER A 244 1.56 -60.59 -23.67
N ALA A 245 0.84 -61.37 -22.85
CA ALA A 245 -0.16 -60.79 -21.93
C ALA A 245 0.44 -59.73 -21.00
N ASP A 246 1.65 -59.94 -20.47
CA ASP A 246 2.34 -58.99 -19.58
C ASP A 246 2.66 -57.66 -20.29
N GLU A 247 3.09 -57.70 -21.55
CA GLU A 247 3.39 -56.52 -22.37
C GLU A 247 2.14 -55.70 -22.68
N LEU A 248 1.03 -56.38 -23.01
CA LEU A 248 -0.24 -55.70 -23.24
C LEU A 248 -0.80 -55.11 -21.94
N HIS A 249 -0.79 -55.89 -20.85
CA HIS A 249 -1.28 -55.43 -19.54
C HIS A 249 -0.49 -54.21 -19.06
N CYS A 250 0.84 -54.20 -19.21
CA CYS A 250 1.68 -53.06 -18.82
C CYS A 250 1.20 -51.76 -19.51
N GLN A 251 0.97 -51.83 -20.82
CA GLN A 251 0.49 -50.70 -21.60
C GLN A 251 -0.95 -50.29 -21.27
N VAL A 252 -1.85 -51.27 -21.09
CA VAL A 252 -3.25 -51.02 -20.71
C VAL A 252 -3.34 -50.37 -19.32
N HIS A 253 -2.55 -50.82 -18.35
CA HIS A 253 -2.46 -50.18 -17.03
C HIS A 253 -1.96 -48.73 -17.14
N TYR A 254 -0.99 -48.45 -18.01
CA TYR A 254 -0.49 -47.09 -18.19
C TYR A 254 -1.57 -46.16 -18.75
N ASP A 255 -2.29 -46.61 -19.78
CA ASP A 255 -3.35 -45.84 -20.43
C ASP A 255 -4.55 -45.63 -19.48
N LEU A 256 -4.97 -46.67 -18.74
CA LEU A 256 -6.01 -46.58 -17.70
C LEU A 256 -5.61 -45.64 -16.56
N GLY A 257 -4.34 -45.68 -16.13
CA GLY A 257 -3.81 -44.74 -15.15
C GLY A 257 -3.92 -43.29 -15.63
N GLY A 258 -3.61 -43.04 -16.90
CA GLY A 258 -3.72 -41.71 -17.52
C GLY A 258 -5.14 -41.15 -17.53
N ILE A 259 -6.14 -41.96 -17.91
CA ILE A 259 -7.54 -41.51 -17.96
C ILE A 259 -8.13 -41.31 -16.57
N PHE A 260 -7.84 -42.20 -15.60
CA PHE A 260 -8.28 -41.99 -14.21
C PHE A 260 -7.60 -40.78 -13.56
N PHE A 261 -6.33 -40.49 -13.90
CA PHE A 261 -5.65 -39.30 -13.43
C PHE A 261 -6.33 -38.02 -13.94
N GLN A 262 -6.73 -38.00 -15.22
CA GLN A 262 -7.49 -36.89 -15.78
C GLN A 262 -8.87 -36.73 -15.08
N GLN A 263 -9.60 -37.83 -14.86
CA GLN A 263 -10.89 -37.84 -14.17
C GLN A 263 -10.78 -37.40 -12.69
N GLY A 264 -9.61 -37.60 -12.06
CA GLY A 264 -9.33 -37.16 -10.69
C GLY A 264 -9.58 -35.69 -10.45
N CYS A 265 -9.44 -34.84 -11.47
CA CYS A 265 -9.75 -33.41 -11.39
C CYS A 265 -11.25 -33.14 -11.08
N THR A 266 -12.13 -34.07 -11.42
CA THR A 266 -13.58 -33.99 -11.18
C THR A 266 -14.08 -34.97 -10.11
N ASP A 267 -13.40 -36.12 -9.96
CA ASP A 267 -13.77 -37.19 -9.03
C ASP A 267 -12.54 -37.66 -8.24
N GLN A 268 -12.36 -37.15 -7.01
CA GLN A 268 -11.14 -37.33 -6.22
C GLN A 268 -10.73 -38.81 -5.98
N PRO A 269 -11.66 -39.77 -5.73
CA PRO A 269 -11.35 -41.20 -5.67
C PRO A 269 -10.71 -41.78 -6.94
N ALA A 270 -10.87 -41.15 -8.10
CA ALA A 270 -10.21 -41.60 -9.33
C ALA A 270 -8.67 -41.48 -9.25
N PHE A 271 -8.13 -40.58 -8.43
CA PHE A 271 -6.67 -40.51 -8.20
C PHE A 271 -6.13 -41.77 -7.52
N GLU A 272 -6.92 -42.45 -6.69
CA GLU A 272 -6.54 -43.73 -6.05
C GLU A 272 -6.46 -44.85 -7.10
N LYS A 273 -7.47 -44.94 -7.98
CA LYS A 273 -7.45 -45.88 -9.11
C LYS A 273 -6.28 -45.63 -10.05
N ALA A 274 -6.04 -44.36 -10.41
CA ALA A 274 -4.90 -43.97 -11.25
C ALA A 274 -3.58 -44.43 -10.65
N ARG A 275 -3.40 -44.20 -9.34
CA ARG A 275 -2.23 -44.64 -8.59
C ARG A 275 -2.04 -46.16 -8.67
N ASP A 276 -3.08 -46.94 -8.43
CA ASP A 276 -2.99 -48.40 -8.43
C ASP A 276 -2.64 -48.95 -9.83
N HIS A 277 -3.21 -48.36 -10.89
CA HIS A 277 -2.82 -48.67 -12.26
C HIS A 277 -1.35 -48.33 -12.55
N PHE A 278 -0.86 -47.14 -12.17
CA PHE A 278 0.56 -46.77 -12.33
C PHE A 278 1.51 -47.65 -11.51
N ARG A 279 1.09 -48.13 -10.32
CA ARG A 279 1.84 -49.12 -9.53
C ARG A 279 2.02 -50.41 -10.32
N GLN A 280 0.92 -50.94 -10.85
CA GLN A 280 0.93 -52.19 -11.63
C GLN A 280 1.74 -52.04 -12.93
N THR A 281 1.67 -50.89 -13.61
CA THR A 281 2.56 -50.59 -14.75
C THR A 281 4.02 -50.70 -14.36
N LYS A 282 4.44 -50.12 -13.24
CA LYS A 282 5.84 -50.13 -12.77
C LYS A 282 6.31 -51.54 -12.38
N GLU A 283 5.44 -52.37 -11.82
CA GLU A 283 5.74 -53.76 -11.47
C GLU A 283 5.87 -54.64 -12.71
N LEU A 284 4.94 -54.53 -13.66
CA LEU A 284 4.98 -55.26 -14.93
C LEU A 284 6.18 -54.83 -15.80
N LEU A 285 6.52 -53.53 -15.82
CA LEU A 285 7.68 -53.03 -16.56
C LEU A 285 8.99 -53.65 -16.06
N LYS A 286 9.12 -53.88 -14.74
CA LYS A 286 10.27 -54.60 -14.16
C LYS A 286 10.31 -56.08 -14.53
N LYS A 287 9.14 -56.71 -14.69
CA LYS A 287 8.99 -58.13 -14.99
C LYS A 287 9.31 -58.46 -16.46
N VAL A 288 8.94 -57.58 -17.39
CA VAL A 288 9.07 -57.81 -18.84
C VAL A 288 10.53 -57.72 -19.34
N GLY A 289 11.40 -56.95 -18.65
CA GLY A 289 12.84 -56.88 -18.93
C GLY A 289 13.21 -56.17 -20.25
N LEU A 290 14.22 -55.29 -20.21
CA LEU A 290 14.59 -54.38 -21.32
C LEU A 290 15.09 -55.08 -22.61
N ASP A 291 15.52 -56.34 -22.55
CA ASP A 291 16.15 -57.05 -23.68
C ASP A 291 15.19 -57.96 -24.49
N LEU A 292 13.91 -58.06 -24.10
CA LEU A 292 12.89 -58.90 -24.76
C LEU A 292 11.69 -58.11 -25.30
N THR A 293 11.63 -56.79 -25.10
CA THR A 293 10.49 -55.94 -25.48
C THR A 293 10.52 -55.56 -26.96
N VAL A 294 9.59 -56.12 -27.74
CA VAL A 294 9.39 -55.74 -29.15
C VAL A 294 8.39 -54.57 -29.28
N HIS A 295 7.59 -54.27 -28.25
CA HIS A 295 6.43 -53.35 -28.32
C HIS A 295 6.16 -52.42 -27.11
N VAL A 296 6.83 -52.52 -25.95
CA VAL A 296 6.63 -51.56 -24.84
C VAL A 296 7.42 -50.27 -25.08
N HIS A 297 6.72 -49.21 -25.49
CA HIS A 297 7.24 -47.83 -25.49
C HIS A 297 6.41 -47.00 -24.49
N LEU A 298 6.96 -46.82 -23.27
CA LEU A 298 6.34 -46.03 -22.21
C LEU A 298 7.28 -44.89 -21.81
N ASP A 299 6.74 -43.70 -21.63
CA ASP A 299 7.51 -42.56 -21.09
C ASP A 299 7.69 -42.72 -19.58
N GLU A 300 8.83 -43.31 -19.19
CA GLU A 300 9.17 -43.53 -17.78
C GLU A 300 9.21 -42.24 -16.95
N LYS A 301 9.60 -41.11 -17.56
CA LYS A 301 9.63 -39.81 -16.86
C LYS A 301 8.21 -39.34 -16.57
N ARG A 302 7.30 -39.48 -17.55
CA ARG A 302 5.89 -39.15 -17.37
C ARG A 302 5.21 -40.08 -16.36
N LEU A 303 5.50 -41.39 -16.39
CA LEU A 303 5.03 -42.34 -15.37
C LEU A 303 5.50 -41.94 -13.96
N ALA A 304 6.77 -41.58 -13.80
CA ALA A 304 7.31 -41.11 -12.52
C ALA A 304 6.62 -39.81 -12.06
N GLY A 305 6.34 -38.89 -12.98
CA GLY A 305 5.58 -37.67 -12.71
C GLY A 305 4.16 -37.96 -12.21
N TYR A 306 3.41 -38.80 -12.91
CA TYR A 306 2.07 -39.19 -12.49
C TYR A 306 2.05 -39.91 -11.14
N TRP A 307 2.99 -40.82 -10.92
CA TRP A 307 3.14 -41.54 -9.66
C TRP A 307 3.34 -40.58 -8.47
N ASN A 308 4.23 -39.60 -8.62
CA ASN A 308 4.50 -38.60 -7.58
C ASN A 308 3.30 -37.68 -7.35
N ALA A 309 2.61 -37.27 -8.42
CA ALA A 309 1.40 -36.45 -8.33
C ALA A 309 0.27 -37.20 -7.60
N CYS A 310 -0.01 -38.45 -7.98
CA CYS A 310 -0.97 -39.31 -7.29
C CYS A 310 -0.64 -39.49 -5.81
N LYS A 311 0.64 -39.69 -5.45
CA LYS A 311 1.08 -39.79 -4.05
C LYS A 311 0.76 -38.52 -3.25
N ALA A 312 1.08 -37.35 -3.80
CA ALA A 312 0.80 -36.07 -3.14
C ALA A 312 -0.71 -35.81 -2.98
N LEU A 313 -1.52 -36.19 -3.98
CA LEU A 313 -2.96 -35.95 -4.00
C LEU A 313 -3.78 -36.94 -3.14
N THR A 314 -3.27 -38.16 -2.92
CA THR A 314 -3.95 -39.20 -2.12
C THR A 314 -3.47 -39.29 -0.67
N GLY A 315 -2.39 -38.59 -0.31
CA GLY A 315 -1.92 -38.48 1.08
C GLY A 315 -1.26 -39.74 1.67
N ASP A 316 -1.05 -40.78 0.86
CA ASP A 316 -0.50 -42.05 1.30
C ASP A 316 1.04 -41.99 1.33
N CYS A 317 1.60 -41.78 2.52
CA CYS A 317 3.03 -41.92 2.78
C CYS A 317 3.34 -43.41 2.91
N ASP A 318 4.42 -43.89 2.28
CA ASP A 318 4.87 -45.27 2.49
C ASP A 318 5.06 -45.51 4.01
N PRO A 319 4.68 -46.67 4.56
CA PRO A 319 4.85 -46.96 5.99
C PRO A 319 6.32 -47.00 6.47
N SER A 320 7.29 -46.80 5.55
CA SER A 320 8.70 -46.56 5.87
C SER A 320 9.05 -45.11 6.19
N ASP A 321 8.18 -44.14 5.89
CA ASP A 321 8.39 -42.73 6.20
C ASP A 321 7.74 -42.40 7.55
N SER A 322 8.56 -42.42 8.60
CA SER A 322 8.19 -42.02 9.96
C SER A 322 7.51 -40.64 9.96
N HIS A 323 6.33 -40.55 10.57
CA HIS A 323 5.52 -39.34 10.80
C HIS A 323 6.33 -38.04 10.93
N THR A 324 6.54 -37.34 9.82
CA THR A 324 7.06 -35.97 9.82
C THR A 324 5.89 -35.00 9.84
N SER A 325 5.83 -34.12 10.85
CA SER A 325 4.88 -33.01 10.88
C SER A 325 5.05 -32.13 9.63
N PRO A 326 4.05 -31.32 9.22
CA PRO A 326 4.21 -30.35 8.12
C PRO A 326 5.43 -29.43 8.32
N TYR A 327 5.80 -29.20 9.58
CA TYR A 327 6.97 -28.43 10.00
C TYR A 327 8.30 -29.16 9.74
N ASP A 328 8.32 -30.49 9.90
CA ASP A 328 9.47 -31.33 9.55
C ASP A 328 9.61 -31.51 8.04
N GLN A 329 8.50 -31.51 7.29
CA GLN A 329 8.51 -31.47 5.83
C GLN A 329 9.11 -30.15 5.32
N ILE A 330 8.69 -28.99 5.83
CA ILE A 330 9.28 -27.68 5.47
C ILE A 330 10.77 -27.64 5.84
N ASN A 331 11.14 -28.09 7.05
CA ASN A 331 12.54 -28.17 7.44
C ASN A 331 13.33 -29.20 6.61
N SER A 332 12.72 -30.28 6.15
CA SER A 332 13.36 -31.27 5.26
C SER A 332 13.57 -30.69 3.85
N LEU A 333 12.63 -29.87 3.35
CA LEU A 333 12.71 -29.20 2.06
C LEU A 333 13.79 -28.11 2.04
N ILE A 334 13.89 -27.33 3.12
CA ILE A 334 15.00 -26.40 3.35
C ILE A 334 16.34 -27.17 3.44
N ARG A 335 16.35 -28.34 4.11
CA ARG A 335 17.53 -29.22 4.25
C ARG A 335 17.94 -29.93 2.96
N ALA A 336 17.02 -30.18 2.03
CA ALA A 336 17.27 -31.00 0.83
C ALA A 336 17.79 -30.20 -0.38
N HIS A 337 17.90 -28.87 -0.29
CA HIS A 337 18.23 -28.01 -1.45
C HIS A 337 17.38 -28.35 -2.68
N ASN A 338 16.11 -28.71 -2.47
CA ASN A 338 15.23 -29.09 -3.57
C ASN A 338 14.59 -27.81 -4.13
N TYR A 339 15.34 -27.11 -4.98
CA TYR A 339 15.11 -25.74 -5.49
C TYR A 339 13.81 -25.51 -6.29
N GLN A 340 12.92 -26.51 -6.39
CA GLN A 340 11.72 -26.43 -7.23
C GLN A 340 10.40 -26.28 -6.47
N VAL A 341 10.38 -26.47 -5.14
CA VAL A 341 9.14 -26.32 -4.36
C VAL A 341 9.20 -25.03 -3.55
N ARG A 342 8.85 -23.92 -4.22
CA ARG A 342 8.35 -22.75 -3.49
C ARG A 342 7.10 -23.26 -2.76
N ALA A 343 7.10 -23.25 -1.44
CA ALA A 343 5.87 -23.48 -0.69
C ALA A 343 4.95 -22.29 -1.02
N ASP A 344 4.19 -22.41 -2.11
CA ASP A 344 3.34 -21.36 -2.61
C ASP A 344 2.37 -21.00 -1.50
N SER A 345 2.53 -19.78 -1.01
CA SER A 345 1.82 -19.21 0.14
C SER A 345 0.33 -18.98 -0.13
N CYS A 346 -0.22 -19.58 -1.18
CA CYS A 346 -1.55 -19.30 -1.70
C CYS A 346 -2.63 -20.21 -1.13
N HIS A 347 -2.31 -21.41 -0.65
CA HIS A 347 -3.33 -22.38 -0.20
C HIS A 347 -3.57 -22.47 1.32
N VAL A 348 -2.74 -21.85 2.17
CA VAL A 348 -2.90 -21.91 3.64
C VAL A 348 -3.71 -20.73 4.20
N MET A 349 -4.16 -19.81 3.35
CA MET A 349 -4.67 -18.51 3.79
C MET A 349 -6.15 -18.47 4.18
N GLU A 350 -6.90 -19.58 4.07
CA GLU A 350 -8.34 -19.60 4.36
C GLU A 350 -8.74 -20.17 5.73
N THR A 351 -7.83 -20.70 6.55
CA THR A 351 -8.20 -21.34 7.81
C THR A 351 -7.31 -20.94 8.99
N GLY A 352 -7.71 -19.93 9.77
CA GLY A 352 -7.51 -19.79 11.23
C GLY A 352 -6.15 -20.08 11.91
N LEU A 353 -5.04 -20.24 11.18
CA LEU A 353 -3.75 -20.72 11.68
C LEU A 353 -2.68 -19.61 11.62
N ASP A 354 -2.96 -18.48 12.25
CA ASP A 354 -2.08 -17.29 12.26
C ASP A 354 -0.67 -17.59 12.78
N GLU A 355 -0.54 -18.46 13.80
CA GLU A 355 0.75 -18.90 14.34
C GLU A 355 1.57 -19.70 13.32
N VAL A 356 0.93 -20.54 12.51
CA VAL A 356 1.61 -21.34 11.47
C VAL A 356 2.07 -20.44 10.33
N CYS A 357 1.24 -19.48 9.93
CA CYS A 357 1.59 -18.47 8.93
C CYS A 357 2.79 -17.63 9.35
N HIS A 358 2.85 -17.21 10.62
CA HIS A 358 4.00 -16.49 11.16
C HIS A 358 5.27 -17.34 11.16
N LYS A 359 5.17 -18.60 11.60
CA LYS A 359 6.30 -19.53 11.59
C LYS A 359 6.81 -19.81 10.18
N LEU A 360 5.90 -19.98 9.21
CA LEU A 360 6.24 -20.15 7.80
C LEU A 360 6.91 -18.89 7.21
N CYS A 361 6.41 -17.70 7.57
CA CYS A 361 7.01 -16.43 7.16
C CYS A 361 8.46 -16.31 7.64
N VAL A 362 8.74 -16.71 8.88
CA VAL A 362 10.11 -16.78 9.42
C VAL A 362 10.97 -17.79 8.65
N CYS A 363 10.47 -19.00 8.39
CA CYS A 363 11.21 -19.99 7.62
C CYS A 363 11.56 -19.50 6.21
N ASN A 364 10.62 -18.84 5.53
CA ASN A 364 10.87 -18.23 4.22
C ASN A 364 11.90 -17.10 4.31
N ALA A 365 11.81 -16.23 5.31
CA ALA A 365 12.78 -15.14 5.49
C ALA A 365 14.20 -15.66 5.75
N VAL A 366 14.36 -16.72 6.55
CA VAL A 366 15.66 -17.35 6.81
C VAL A 366 16.20 -18.03 5.56
N ARG A 367 15.34 -18.67 4.74
CA ARG A 367 15.73 -19.22 3.44
C ARG A 367 16.20 -18.12 2.50
N ASP A 368 15.41 -17.06 2.30
CA ASP A 368 15.72 -15.96 1.41
C ASP A 368 17.05 -15.30 1.84
N ALA A 369 17.27 -15.14 3.14
CA ALA A 369 18.54 -14.68 3.69
C ALA A 369 19.72 -15.59 3.33
N LEU A 370 19.57 -16.91 3.46
CA LEU A 370 20.63 -17.87 3.12
C LEU A 370 20.96 -17.86 1.63
N GLU A 371 19.96 -17.67 0.77
CA GLU A 371 20.10 -17.56 -0.69
C GLU A 371 20.70 -16.21 -1.12
N GLY A 372 20.71 -15.21 -0.24
CA GLY A 372 21.17 -13.85 -0.56
C GLY A 372 20.08 -13.00 -1.25
N GLU A 373 18.83 -13.43 -1.17
CA GLU A 373 17.66 -12.75 -1.71
C GLU A 373 17.11 -11.70 -0.74
N VAL A 374 16.28 -10.79 -1.24
CA VAL A 374 15.69 -9.73 -0.43
C VAL A 374 14.60 -10.31 0.47
N LEU A 375 14.66 -9.97 1.76
CA LEU A 375 13.65 -10.37 2.75
C LEU A 375 12.26 -9.83 2.38
N GLY A 376 11.24 -10.70 2.44
CA GLY A 376 9.86 -10.32 2.14
C GLY A 376 9.30 -9.26 3.12
N VAL A 377 8.44 -8.37 2.60
CA VAL A 377 7.78 -7.30 3.38
C VAL A 377 6.99 -7.85 4.57
N ARG A 378 6.39 -9.04 4.44
CA ARG A 378 5.65 -9.70 5.53
C ARG A 378 6.53 -9.98 6.76
N PHE A 379 7.80 -10.32 6.55
CA PHE A 379 8.74 -10.53 7.65
C PHE A 379 9.06 -9.22 8.37
N GLN A 380 9.24 -8.13 7.63
CA GLN A 380 9.44 -6.79 8.21
C GLN A 380 8.22 -6.32 9.03
N GLN A 381 7.01 -6.62 8.57
CA GLN A 381 5.79 -6.33 9.33
C GLN A 381 5.71 -7.11 10.65
N LEU A 382 6.19 -8.37 10.68
CA LEU A 382 6.27 -9.16 11.92
C LEU A 382 7.30 -8.59 12.91
N LEU A 383 8.37 -7.98 12.41
CA LEU A 383 9.42 -7.38 13.23
C LEU A 383 9.05 -5.99 13.79
N LEU A 384 7.91 -5.41 13.42
CA LEU A 384 7.48 -4.09 13.92
C LEU A 384 7.17 -4.09 15.43
N LYS A 385 6.63 -5.21 15.93
CA LYS A 385 6.35 -5.45 17.37
C LYS A 385 6.66 -6.92 17.71
N PRO A 386 7.94 -7.31 17.74
CA PRO A 386 8.32 -8.70 17.90
C PRO A 386 8.14 -9.13 19.36
N SER A 387 7.61 -10.34 19.57
CA SER A 387 7.59 -10.96 20.89
C SER A 387 8.87 -11.76 21.12
N LYS A 388 9.25 -11.96 22.39
CA LYS A 388 10.39 -12.82 22.74
C LYS A 388 10.28 -14.22 22.10
N ARG A 389 9.08 -14.84 22.13
CA ARG A 389 8.82 -16.15 21.53
C ARG A 389 9.09 -16.18 20.01
N MET A 390 8.78 -15.08 19.32
CA MET A 390 9.06 -14.96 17.89
C MET A 390 10.56 -14.89 17.62
N VAL A 391 11.29 -14.10 18.40
CA VAL A 391 12.75 -13.98 18.27
C VAL A 391 13.43 -15.31 18.58
N ASP A 392 13.01 -15.99 19.65
CA ASP A 392 13.50 -17.33 20.00
C ASP A 392 13.28 -18.32 18.85
N PHE A 393 12.12 -18.28 18.20
CA PHE A 393 11.80 -19.13 17.06
C PHE A 393 12.64 -18.78 15.81
N ILE A 394 12.88 -17.50 15.52
CA ILE A 394 13.78 -17.08 14.43
C ILE A 394 15.18 -17.67 14.65
N LEU A 395 15.70 -17.58 15.88
CA LEU A 395 17.01 -18.11 16.25
C LEU A 395 17.06 -19.64 16.14
N GLU A 396 16.00 -20.33 16.55
CA GLU A 396 15.86 -21.78 16.39
C GLU A 396 15.96 -22.19 14.92
N VAL A 397 15.20 -21.52 14.04
CA VAL A 397 15.20 -21.79 12.60
C VAL A 397 16.59 -21.52 12.00
N CYS A 398 17.21 -20.38 12.33
CA CYS A 398 18.58 -20.06 11.90
C CYS A 398 19.59 -21.14 12.29
N THR A 399 19.45 -21.74 13.47
CA THR A 399 20.35 -22.78 13.98
C THR A 399 20.21 -24.06 13.19
N ARG A 400 18.97 -24.52 13.05
CA ARG A 400 18.66 -25.75 12.29
C ARG A 400 19.04 -25.66 10.82
N SER A 401 19.02 -24.46 10.23
CA SER A 401 19.42 -24.27 8.84
C SER A 401 20.94 -24.39 8.60
N LEU A 402 21.78 -24.25 9.63
CA LEU A 402 23.24 -24.31 9.50
C LEU A 402 23.88 -25.63 9.98
N GLU A 403 23.12 -26.52 10.64
CA GLU A 403 23.62 -27.75 11.32
C GLU A 403 24.09 -28.91 10.40
N LYS A 404 24.28 -28.71 9.09
CA LYS A 404 24.96 -29.75 8.25
C LYS A 404 26.47 -29.73 8.47
N ASP A 405 27.10 -30.90 8.39
CA ASP A 405 28.57 -31.08 8.37
C ASP A 405 29.18 -30.21 7.24
N ARG A 406 29.71 -29.04 7.63
CA ARG A 406 30.32 -27.96 6.82
C ARG A 406 29.34 -27.12 5.97
N PRO A 407 28.68 -26.10 6.56
CA PRO A 407 27.94 -25.10 5.77
C PRO A 407 28.86 -24.33 4.84
N SER A 408 28.37 -23.94 3.66
CA SER A 408 29.15 -23.14 2.71
C SER A 408 29.56 -21.79 3.33
N GLU A 409 30.77 -21.31 3.02
CA GLU A 409 31.26 -19.99 3.49
C GLU A 409 30.30 -18.85 3.12
N THR A 410 29.66 -18.95 1.96
CA THR A 410 28.64 -18.00 1.50
C THR A 410 27.41 -18.01 2.40
N SER A 411 26.89 -19.19 2.74
CA SER A 411 25.73 -19.33 3.64
C SER A 411 26.02 -18.83 5.05
N ARG A 412 27.24 -19.06 5.57
CA ARG A 412 27.68 -18.50 6.86
C ARG A 412 27.72 -16.98 6.83
N ARG A 413 28.29 -16.39 5.78
CA ARG A 413 28.36 -14.94 5.61
C ARG A 413 26.97 -14.32 5.51
N ASN A 414 26.08 -14.92 4.74
CA ASN A 414 24.71 -14.47 4.56
C ASN A 414 23.94 -14.51 5.88
N MET A 415 24.06 -15.60 6.65
CA MET A 415 23.44 -15.69 7.98
C MET A 415 24.02 -14.66 8.96
N ALA A 416 25.34 -14.41 8.94
CA ALA A 416 25.96 -13.38 9.76
C ALA A 416 25.37 -11.98 9.43
N GLY A 417 25.18 -11.68 8.14
CA GLY A 417 24.51 -10.47 7.68
C GLY A 417 23.06 -10.39 8.17
N PHE A 418 22.31 -11.48 8.05
CA PHE A 418 20.93 -11.55 8.55
C PHE A 418 20.83 -11.30 10.06
N MET A 419 21.68 -11.94 10.86
CA MET A 419 21.70 -11.78 12.32
C MET A 419 22.05 -10.35 12.73
N LYS A 420 22.94 -9.67 11.98
CA LYS A 420 23.24 -8.26 12.18
C LYS A 420 22.02 -7.38 11.91
N THR A 421 21.38 -7.54 10.74
CA THR A 421 20.17 -6.80 10.36
C THR A 421 19.02 -7.04 11.34
N LEU A 422 18.85 -8.29 11.81
CA LEU A 422 17.86 -8.63 12.83
C LEU A 422 18.11 -7.83 14.12
N CYS A 423 19.34 -7.82 14.63
CA CYS A 423 19.70 -7.00 15.80
C CYS A 423 19.42 -5.50 15.60
N GLU A 424 19.76 -4.94 14.43
CA GLU A 424 19.55 -3.52 14.11
C GLU A 424 18.05 -3.14 14.03
N SER A 425 17.21 -4.09 13.63
CA SER A 425 15.76 -3.90 13.49
C SER A 425 15.01 -3.88 14.84
N LEU A 426 15.58 -4.45 15.90
CA LEU A 426 14.94 -4.55 17.21
C LEU A 426 15.12 -3.25 18.03
N GLU A 427 14.03 -2.57 18.37
CA GLU A 427 14.09 -1.34 19.18
C GLU A 427 14.26 -1.62 20.68
N GLU A 428 13.72 -2.74 21.17
CA GLU A 428 13.76 -3.10 22.58
C GLU A 428 15.09 -3.77 22.97
N LEU A 429 15.84 -3.11 23.86
CA LEU A 429 17.13 -3.59 24.35
C LEU A 429 17.09 -5.03 24.94
N PRO A 430 16.04 -5.47 25.66
CA PRO A 430 15.94 -6.87 26.12
C PRO A 430 15.95 -7.89 24.98
N LEU A 431 15.29 -7.61 23.85
CA LEU A 431 15.26 -8.52 22.69
C LEU A 431 16.61 -8.56 21.97
N VAL A 432 17.29 -7.42 21.90
CA VAL A 432 18.68 -7.35 21.39
C VAL A 432 19.62 -8.21 22.24
N PHE A 433 19.43 -8.25 23.56
CA PHE A 433 20.20 -9.15 24.43
C PHE A 433 19.91 -10.63 24.19
N VAL A 434 18.66 -11.00 23.84
CA VAL A 434 18.32 -12.37 23.46
C VAL A 434 19.08 -12.78 22.19
N VAL A 435 19.10 -11.95 21.14
CA VAL A 435 19.82 -12.25 19.90
C VAL A 435 21.34 -12.26 20.11
N SER A 436 21.88 -11.27 20.82
CA SER A 436 23.34 -11.15 21.01
C SER A 436 23.95 -12.19 21.94
N SER A 437 23.16 -12.76 22.86
CA SER A 437 23.58 -13.88 23.72
C SER A 437 23.46 -15.24 23.04
N HIS A 438 22.81 -15.33 21.88
CA HIS A 438 22.59 -16.58 21.17
C HIS A 438 23.89 -17.14 20.59
N LYS A 439 24.07 -18.47 20.67
CA LYS A 439 25.30 -19.18 20.25
C LYS A 439 25.72 -18.84 18.81
N LEU A 440 24.79 -18.87 17.86
CA LEU A 440 25.08 -18.52 16.46
C LEU A 440 25.61 -17.10 16.30
N PHE A 441 25.07 -16.14 17.04
CA PHE A 441 25.51 -14.74 16.95
C PHE A 441 26.98 -14.62 17.40
N MET A 442 27.36 -15.37 18.43
CA MET A 442 28.71 -15.43 18.95
C MET A 442 29.69 -16.16 18.02
N GLU A 443 29.22 -17.14 17.24
CA GLU A 443 30.03 -17.93 16.31
C GLU A 443 30.18 -17.33 14.91
N LEU A 444 29.17 -16.59 14.44
CA LEU A 444 29.13 -16.04 13.08
C LEU A 444 29.76 -14.64 12.97
N LEU A 445 29.71 -13.85 14.03
CA LEU A 445 30.20 -12.47 14.05
C LEU A 445 31.51 -12.35 14.85
N ARG A 446 32.44 -11.53 14.35
CA ARG A 446 33.70 -11.27 15.05
C ARG A 446 33.46 -10.52 16.35
N GLU A 447 34.35 -10.68 17.32
CA GLU A 447 34.20 -10.03 18.64
C GLU A 447 34.13 -8.51 18.54
N ASP A 448 34.93 -7.88 17.67
CA ASP A 448 34.92 -6.44 17.46
C ASP A 448 33.59 -5.95 16.86
N GLU A 449 33.03 -6.69 15.88
CA GLU A 449 31.74 -6.38 15.27
C GLU A 449 30.59 -6.48 16.28
N ARG A 450 30.63 -7.50 17.16
CA ARG A 450 29.65 -7.67 18.24
C ARG A 450 29.73 -6.52 19.25
N LYS A 451 30.93 -6.12 19.67
CA LYS A 451 31.14 -5.00 20.60
C LYS A 451 30.60 -3.70 20.02
N VAL A 452 30.93 -3.40 18.76
CA VAL A 452 30.44 -2.19 18.07
C VAL A 452 28.91 -2.19 17.97
N LEU A 453 28.29 -3.32 17.60
CA LEU A 453 26.85 -3.41 17.46
C LEU A 453 26.13 -3.22 18.80
N VAL A 454 26.56 -3.93 19.85
CA VAL A 454 25.94 -3.80 21.18
C VAL A 454 26.11 -2.39 21.74
N GLU A 455 27.27 -1.76 21.51
CA GLU A 455 27.52 -0.38 21.93
C GLU A 455 26.63 0.62 21.17
N GLN A 456 26.44 0.44 19.86
CA GLN A 456 25.50 1.25 19.07
C GLN A 456 24.07 1.11 19.60
N MET A 457 23.63 -0.11 19.93
CA MET A 457 22.29 -0.35 20.48
C MET A 457 22.11 0.25 21.88
N ARG A 458 23.14 0.19 22.74
CA ARG A 458 23.12 0.87 24.06
C ARG A 458 23.06 2.39 23.91
N LYS A 459 23.81 2.97 22.96
CA LYS A 459 23.79 4.41 22.69
C LYS A 459 22.42 4.89 22.21
N ARG A 460 21.68 4.09 21.43
CA ARG A 460 20.33 4.42 20.96
C ARG A 460 19.31 4.58 22.10
N SER A 461 19.54 3.94 23.26
CA SER A 461 18.65 3.95 24.43
C SER A 461 19.33 4.43 25.72
N ALA A 462 20.40 5.24 25.61
CA ALA A 462 21.21 5.61 26.76
C ALA A 462 20.41 6.41 27.80
N THR A 463 20.34 5.89 29.03
CA THR A 463 19.75 6.58 30.17
C THR A 463 20.86 7.28 30.95
N ILE A 464 20.84 8.60 30.99
CA ILE A 464 21.84 9.41 31.70
C ILE A 464 21.26 9.85 33.04
N ASN A 465 21.90 9.46 34.14
CA ASN A 465 21.53 9.92 35.48
C ASN A 465 22.17 11.29 35.73
N LEU A 466 21.35 12.35 35.73
CA LEU A 466 21.78 13.70 36.05
C LEU A 466 21.49 14.01 37.53
N SER A 467 22.41 14.69 38.21
CA SER A 467 22.16 15.19 39.56
C SER A 467 21.31 16.46 39.51
N ALA A 468 20.17 16.47 40.19
CA ALA A 468 19.33 17.65 40.38
C ALA A 468 19.76 18.53 41.58
N LYS A 469 20.70 18.06 42.41
CA LYS A 469 21.15 18.79 43.60
C LYS A 469 22.14 19.90 43.23
N PRO A 470 21.91 21.17 43.65
CA PRO A 470 22.92 22.23 43.52
C PRO A 470 24.20 21.84 44.23
N LEU A 471 25.36 22.25 43.70
CA LEU A 471 26.66 22.03 44.34
C LEU A 471 26.69 22.72 45.71
N PRO A 472 26.86 21.98 46.83
CA PRO A 472 27.03 22.60 48.14
C PRO A 472 28.42 23.26 48.19
N SER A 473 28.46 24.60 48.28
CA SER A 473 29.71 25.39 48.31
C SER A 473 30.21 25.71 49.72
N PHE A 474 29.49 25.28 50.76
CA PHE A 474 29.78 25.63 52.16
C PHE A 474 29.94 24.40 53.05
N TYR A 475 30.84 24.50 54.03
CA TYR A 475 31.06 23.49 55.08
C TYR A 475 29.94 23.54 56.14
N ASP A 476 29.55 22.40 56.71
CA ASP A 476 28.36 22.27 57.57
C ASP A 476 28.45 23.01 58.94
N ILE A 477 29.64 23.44 59.37
CA ILE A 477 29.83 24.14 60.65
C ILE A 477 30.81 25.31 60.48
N PRO A 478 30.31 26.52 60.15
CA PRO A 478 31.15 27.70 60.10
C PRO A 478 31.50 28.19 61.51
N ALA A 479 32.77 28.50 61.77
CA ALA A 479 33.21 29.06 63.06
C ALA A 479 32.73 30.51 63.31
N SER A 480 32.17 31.17 62.28
CA SER A 480 31.70 32.56 62.35
C SER A 480 30.19 32.65 62.14
N ALA A 481 29.52 33.43 63.00
CA ALA A 481 28.10 33.73 62.88
C ALA A 481 27.74 34.38 61.53
N SER A 482 28.61 35.21 60.94
CA SER A 482 28.36 35.84 59.64
C SER A 482 28.32 34.83 58.48
N VAL A 483 29.16 33.81 58.54
CA VAL A 483 29.19 32.73 57.53
C VAL A 483 28.01 31.79 57.73
N SER A 484 27.63 31.51 58.98
CA SER A 484 26.42 30.74 59.30
C SER A 484 25.14 31.43 58.81
N ILE A 485 25.02 32.75 59.00
CA ILE A 485 23.88 33.52 58.47
C ILE A 485 23.87 33.46 56.94
N GLY A 486 25.00 33.70 56.28
CA GLY A 486 25.09 33.64 54.82
C GLY A 486 24.75 32.24 54.25
N GLN A 487 25.18 31.17 54.92
CA GLN A 487 24.85 29.79 54.53
C GLN A 487 23.36 29.49 54.69
N LEU A 488 22.76 29.89 55.82
CA LEU A 488 21.32 29.74 56.04
C LEU A 488 20.49 30.57 55.05
N GLU A 489 20.92 31.79 54.73
CA GLU A 489 20.30 32.63 53.69
C GLU A 489 20.38 31.98 52.30
N GLN A 490 21.52 31.39 51.95
CA GLN A 490 21.65 30.68 50.68
C GLN A 490 20.77 29.40 50.66
N GLN A 491 20.74 28.63 51.75
CA GLN A 491 19.84 27.48 51.88
C GLN A 491 18.38 27.91 51.76
N LEU A 492 18.01 29.04 52.37
CA LEU A 492 16.67 29.62 52.27
C LEU A 492 16.33 30.00 50.82
N ILE A 493 17.28 30.56 50.06
CA ILE A 493 17.09 30.88 48.64
C ILE A 493 16.83 29.62 47.83
N LEU A 494 17.65 28.57 48.02
CA LEU A 494 17.59 27.32 47.25
C LEU A 494 16.45 26.38 47.66
N CYS A 495 15.96 26.47 48.90
CA CYS A 495 14.93 25.58 49.42
C CYS A 495 13.53 25.90 48.87
N LEU A 496 12.79 24.86 48.49
CA LEU A 496 11.38 24.95 48.07
C LEU A 496 10.43 24.23 49.03
N GLU A 497 10.94 23.51 50.03
CA GLU A 497 10.11 22.77 50.98
C GLU A 497 9.59 23.69 52.09
N PRO A 498 8.27 23.87 52.27
CA PRO A 498 7.71 24.85 53.20
C PRO A 498 8.15 24.65 54.66
N ARG A 499 8.25 23.39 55.09
CA ARG A 499 8.68 23.03 56.45
C ARG A 499 10.12 23.43 56.72
N ARG A 500 11.01 23.17 55.76
CA ARG A 500 12.43 23.52 55.86
C ARG A 500 12.64 25.03 55.78
N ILE A 501 11.89 25.73 54.93
CA ILE A 501 11.86 27.21 54.89
C ILE A 501 11.51 27.78 56.27
N ARG A 502 10.46 27.25 56.91
CA ARG A 502 10.05 27.67 58.27
C ARG A 502 11.14 27.42 59.30
N GLN A 503 11.80 26.25 59.29
CA GLN A 503 12.91 25.94 60.20
C GLN A 503 14.06 26.93 60.03
N ILE A 504 14.52 27.15 58.80
CA ILE A 504 15.62 28.08 58.50
C ILE A 504 15.27 29.51 58.96
N LEU A 505 14.02 29.96 58.77
CA LEU A 505 13.60 31.28 59.22
C LEU A 505 13.53 31.41 60.75
N ILE A 506 13.14 30.35 61.47
CA ILE A 506 13.17 30.34 62.94
C ILE A 506 14.62 30.42 63.44
N GLU A 507 15.53 29.65 62.84
CA GLU A 507 16.96 29.69 63.16
C GLU A 507 17.57 31.08 62.88
N LEU A 508 17.27 31.69 61.73
CA LEU A 508 17.75 33.02 61.37
C LEU A 508 17.27 34.12 62.32
N HIS A 509 15.98 34.12 62.71
CA HIS A 509 15.44 35.08 63.69
C HIS A 509 16.00 34.86 65.10
N GLY A 510 16.45 33.65 65.43
CA GLY A 510 17.14 33.35 66.69
C GLY A 510 18.57 33.89 66.76
N ILE A 511 19.21 34.13 65.60
CA ILE A 511 20.60 34.60 65.50
C ILE A 511 20.68 36.12 65.26
N ALA A 512 19.75 36.71 64.50
CA ALA A 512 19.75 38.13 64.18
C ALA A 512 18.34 38.75 64.10
N GLU A 513 18.19 39.94 64.69
CA GLU A 513 16.93 40.71 64.68
C GLU A 513 16.86 41.66 63.47
N ARG A 514 16.62 41.11 62.28
CA ARG A 514 16.39 41.88 61.04
C ARG A 514 15.36 41.19 60.14
N PRO A 515 14.71 41.89 59.19
CA PRO A 515 13.85 41.25 58.21
C PRO A 515 14.66 40.45 57.17
N PHE A 516 14.29 39.19 56.96
CA PHE A 516 14.89 38.25 56.00
C PHE A 516 14.11 38.12 54.69
N TRP A 517 12.91 38.70 54.59
CA TRP A 517 12.12 38.67 53.35
C TRP A 517 12.76 39.40 52.16
N ARG A 518 13.74 40.30 52.39
CA ARG A 518 14.49 41.05 51.35
C ARG A 518 15.81 40.40 50.91
N VAL A 519 16.12 39.19 51.40
CA VAL A 519 17.39 38.50 51.11
C VAL A 519 17.59 38.26 49.61
N ASN A 520 16.52 38.16 48.82
CA ASN A 520 16.59 38.03 47.36
C ASN A 520 15.74 39.09 46.67
N SER A 521 16.37 39.91 45.82
CA SER A 521 15.68 40.96 45.05
C SER A 521 14.73 40.42 43.97
N LYS A 522 14.83 39.13 43.62
CA LYS A 522 13.96 38.48 42.63
C LYS A 522 12.62 38.00 43.20
N TRP A 523 12.43 38.07 44.52
CA TRP A 523 11.18 37.72 45.17
C TRP A 523 10.20 38.87 45.06
N GLU A 524 9.37 38.82 44.02
CA GLU A 524 8.38 39.84 43.74
C GLU A 524 6.98 39.37 44.15
N VAL A 525 6.40 40.07 45.12
CA VAL A 525 4.99 39.92 45.51
C VAL A 525 4.19 41.09 44.93
N PRO A 526 2.98 40.90 44.40
CA PRO A 526 2.15 41.99 43.89
C PRO A 526 1.95 43.11 44.94
N PRO A 527 2.02 44.40 44.54
CA PRO A 527 1.89 45.53 45.46
C PRO A 527 0.56 45.52 46.21
N ASP A 528 -0.49 44.96 45.59
CA ASP A 528 -1.82 44.75 46.17
C ASP A 528 -1.80 43.92 47.45
N TYR A 529 -0.83 43.01 47.59
CA TYR A 529 -0.68 42.10 48.72
C TYR A 529 0.42 42.53 49.68
N ILE A 530 1.48 43.16 49.18
CA ILE A 530 2.62 43.64 50.00
C ILE A 530 2.12 44.48 51.18
N ASN A 531 1.24 45.45 50.93
CA ASN A 531 0.77 46.36 51.98
C ASN A 531 0.00 45.62 53.09
N VAL A 532 -0.73 44.55 52.76
CA VAL A 532 -1.47 43.75 53.76
C VAL A 532 -0.52 42.84 54.54
N ILE A 533 0.47 42.26 53.87
CA ILE A 533 1.47 41.37 54.49
C ILE A 533 2.39 42.14 55.44
N LEU A 534 2.85 43.33 55.04
CA LEU A 534 3.77 44.14 55.85
C LEU A 534 3.14 44.72 57.12
N CYS A 535 1.81 44.77 57.21
CA CYS A 535 1.07 45.19 58.40
C CYS A 535 1.04 44.13 59.53
N ILE A 536 1.56 42.92 59.30
CA ILE A 536 1.66 41.88 60.32
C ILE A 536 2.73 42.27 61.37
N LYS A 537 2.32 42.26 62.65
CA LYS A 537 3.18 42.67 63.78
C LYS A 537 4.31 41.69 64.06
N ASP A 538 4.04 40.39 63.96
CA ASP A 538 5.06 39.36 64.15
C ASP A 538 6.00 39.26 62.94
N ASN A 539 7.29 39.51 63.16
CA ASN A 539 8.30 39.52 62.09
C ASN A 539 8.51 38.14 61.47
N LEU A 540 8.46 37.07 62.26
CA LEU A 540 8.63 35.70 61.76
C LEU A 540 7.48 35.29 60.84
N THR A 541 6.23 35.51 61.27
CA THR A 541 5.05 35.20 60.46
C THR A 541 5.00 36.05 59.20
N LYS A 542 5.36 37.34 59.29
CA LYS A 542 5.44 38.25 58.13
C LYS A 542 6.45 37.75 57.09
N ASP A 543 7.65 37.38 57.53
CA ASP A 543 8.73 36.93 56.64
C ASP A 543 8.41 35.58 56.02
N LEU A 544 7.90 34.64 56.81
CA LEU A 544 7.45 33.34 56.34
C LEU A 544 6.35 33.47 55.28
N LEU A 545 5.34 34.31 55.55
CA LEU A 545 4.23 34.53 54.62
C LEU A 545 4.71 35.15 53.30
N TYR A 546 5.56 36.17 53.37
CA TYR A 546 6.12 36.83 52.19
C TYR A 546 6.93 35.85 51.34
N ILE A 547 7.82 35.08 51.97
CA ILE A 547 8.73 34.14 51.28
C ILE A 547 7.95 32.98 50.65
N LEU A 548 6.99 32.39 51.35
CA LEU A 548 6.15 31.31 50.80
C LEU A 548 5.34 31.81 49.59
N MET A 549 4.74 33.00 49.69
CA MET A 549 4.00 33.61 48.58
C MET A 549 4.90 33.94 47.39
N ALA A 550 6.04 34.60 47.62
CA ALA A 550 6.98 34.97 46.58
C ALA A 550 7.56 33.74 45.85
N LYS A 551 7.95 32.70 46.61
CA LYS A 551 8.44 31.44 46.03
C LYS A 551 7.34 30.70 45.28
N GLY A 552 6.11 30.65 45.79
CA GLY A 552 5.00 30.02 45.09
C GLY A 552 4.65 30.74 43.78
N LEU A 553 4.61 32.07 43.78
CA LEU A 553 4.42 32.88 42.57
C LEU A 553 5.56 32.68 41.56
N HIS A 554 6.81 32.57 42.03
CA HIS A 554 7.95 32.25 41.19
C HIS A 554 7.86 30.84 40.60
N CYS A 555 7.46 29.84 41.40
CA CYS A 555 7.23 28.47 40.92
C CYS A 555 6.15 28.44 39.83
N ILE A 556 5.07 29.21 39.99
CA ILE A 556 4.03 29.36 38.95
C ILE A 556 4.60 29.95 37.65
N SER A 557 5.47 30.97 37.72
CA SER A 557 6.02 31.59 36.52
C SER A 557 6.95 30.69 35.72
N ILE A 558 7.64 29.76 36.40
CA ILE A 558 8.48 28.71 35.77
C ILE A 558 7.73 27.40 35.49
N LYS A 559 6.41 27.37 35.72
CA LYS A 559 5.53 26.19 35.55
C LYS A 559 5.81 25.00 36.49
N ASP A 560 6.46 25.24 37.64
CA ASP A 560 6.59 24.24 38.71
C ASP A 560 5.36 24.26 39.62
N PHE A 561 4.26 23.73 39.10
CA PHE A 561 2.97 23.74 39.81
C PHE A 561 2.95 22.83 41.03
N ALA A 562 3.83 21.82 41.09
CA ALA A 562 3.89 20.87 42.20
C ALA A 562 4.40 21.54 43.48
N HIS A 563 5.55 22.21 43.41
CA HIS A 563 6.09 22.94 44.55
C HIS A 563 5.25 24.18 44.87
N ALA A 564 4.71 24.88 43.86
CA ALA A 564 3.80 26.00 44.09
C ALA A 564 2.58 25.60 44.93
N ARG A 565 1.98 24.43 44.66
CA ARG A 565 0.86 23.90 45.44
C ARG A 565 1.23 23.66 46.89
N GLN A 566 2.38 23.01 47.14
CA GLN A 566 2.86 22.77 48.50
C GLN A 566 3.10 24.07 49.28
N LEU A 567 3.76 25.05 48.64
CA LEU A 567 4.05 26.37 49.22
C LEU A 567 2.75 27.14 49.53
N PHE A 568 1.79 27.16 48.60
CA PHE A 568 0.52 27.85 48.79
C PHE A 568 -0.40 27.15 49.80
N SER A 569 -0.41 25.82 49.86
CA SER A 569 -1.14 25.08 50.90
C SER A 569 -0.60 25.39 52.29
N ALA A 570 0.72 25.36 52.48
CA ALA A 570 1.35 25.72 53.75
C ALA A 570 1.08 27.19 54.13
N CYS A 571 1.08 28.08 53.15
CA CYS A 571 0.73 29.48 53.32
C CYS A 571 -0.75 29.66 53.73
N LEU A 572 -1.67 28.93 53.09
CA LEU A 572 -3.10 28.94 53.41
C LEU A 572 -3.37 28.42 54.83
N GLU A 573 -2.72 27.33 55.23
CA GLU A 573 -2.81 26.79 56.60
C GLU A 573 -2.39 27.85 57.62
N LEU A 574 -1.25 28.53 57.39
CA LEU A 574 -0.74 29.58 58.27
C LEU A 574 -1.70 30.76 58.43
N VAL A 575 -2.26 31.29 57.33
CA VAL A 575 -3.14 32.48 57.40
C VAL A 575 -4.54 32.17 57.94
N THR A 576 -4.96 30.90 57.88
CA THR A 576 -6.27 30.48 58.38
C THR A 576 -6.42 30.72 59.88
N GLU A 577 -5.31 30.74 60.63
CA GLU A 577 -5.31 30.92 62.08
C GLU A 577 -5.55 32.36 62.53
N PHE A 578 -5.22 33.37 61.71
CA PHE A 578 -5.19 34.77 62.18
C PHE A 578 -5.78 35.84 61.24
N SER A 579 -6.00 35.56 59.95
CA SER A 579 -6.49 36.58 59.01
C SER A 579 -7.44 36.04 57.94
N PRO A 580 -8.76 36.31 58.03
CA PRO A 580 -9.72 35.91 56.99
C PRO A 580 -9.46 36.62 55.65
N LYS A 581 -8.90 37.84 55.69
CA LYS A 581 -8.54 38.61 54.50
C LYS A 581 -7.42 37.93 53.72
N LEU A 582 -6.32 37.58 54.38
CA LEU A 582 -5.20 36.88 53.76
C LEU A 582 -5.56 35.44 53.37
N ARG A 583 -6.42 34.78 54.15
CA ARG A 583 -7.00 33.48 53.78
C ARG A 583 -7.70 33.56 52.42
N GLN A 584 -8.55 34.57 52.19
CA GLN A 584 -9.22 34.72 50.90
C GLN A 584 -8.25 35.06 49.77
N VAL A 585 -7.21 35.86 50.01
CA VAL A 585 -6.13 36.10 49.02
C VAL A 585 -5.47 34.78 48.61
N MET A 586 -5.13 33.93 49.58
CA MET A 586 -4.51 32.64 49.30
C MET A 586 -5.43 31.68 48.56
N LEU A 587 -6.73 31.65 48.88
CA LEU A 587 -7.71 30.88 48.13
C LEU A 587 -7.81 31.31 46.66
N ASN A 588 -7.74 32.63 46.39
CA ASN A 588 -7.76 33.16 45.03
C ASN A 588 -6.48 32.79 44.25
N GLU A 589 -5.31 32.86 44.90
CA GLU A 589 -4.04 32.47 44.27
C GLU A 589 -3.93 30.95 44.07
N MET A 590 -4.49 30.13 44.98
CA MET A 590 -4.60 28.68 44.78
C MET A 590 -5.55 28.34 43.62
N LEU A 591 -6.67 29.06 43.49
CA LEU A 591 -7.55 28.91 42.32
C LEU A 591 -6.81 29.24 41.01
N LEU A 592 -6.09 30.36 40.98
CA LEU A 592 -5.31 30.76 39.80
C LEU A 592 -4.20 29.74 39.48
N LEU A 593 -3.52 29.20 40.49
CA LEU A 593 -2.54 28.12 40.35
C LEU A 593 -3.16 26.90 39.65
N GLU A 594 -4.32 26.46 40.10
CA GLU A 594 -5.00 25.28 39.54
C GLU A 594 -5.48 25.52 38.11
N VAL A 595 -6.05 26.70 37.83
CA VAL A 595 -6.42 27.11 36.46
C VAL A 595 -5.20 27.08 35.54
N ARG A 596 -4.07 27.69 35.95
CA ARG A 596 -2.83 27.71 35.15
C ARG A 596 -2.22 26.34 34.96
N ALA A 597 -2.25 25.49 35.98
CA ALA A 597 -1.76 24.11 35.87
C ALA A 597 -2.59 23.33 34.85
N HIS A 598 -3.92 23.46 34.89
CA HIS A 598 -4.81 22.79 33.94
C HIS A 598 -4.64 23.33 32.52
N GLU A 599 -4.56 24.65 32.35
CA GLU A 599 -4.32 25.28 31.04
C GLU A 599 -2.94 24.91 30.45
N SER A 600 -1.90 24.79 31.27
CA SER A 600 -0.57 24.37 30.81
C SER A 600 -0.56 22.91 30.34
N LEU A 601 -1.23 22.01 31.07
CA LEU A 601 -1.39 20.60 30.64
C LEU A 601 -2.17 20.51 29.32
N ALA A 602 -3.23 21.31 29.20
CA ALA A 602 -3.95 21.40 27.94
C ALA A 602 -3.06 21.95 26.82
N ALA A 603 -2.16 22.90 27.12
CA ALA A 603 -1.21 23.48 26.14
C ALA A 603 -0.19 22.47 25.64
N GLU A 604 0.15 21.49 26.47
CA GLU A 604 1.01 20.35 26.12
C GLU A 604 0.26 19.23 25.36
N GLY A 605 -1.04 19.41 25.08
CA GLY A 605 -1.83 18.51 24.25
C GLY A 605 -2.84 17.63 25.00
N SER A 606 -3.00 17.81 26.32
CA SER A 606 -4.05 17.12 27.07
C SER A 606 -5.45 17.56 26.62
N LYS A 607 -6.35 16.59 26.42
CA LYS A 607 -7.77 16.82 26.07
C LYS A 607 -8.72 16.55 27.24
N GLU A 608 -8.18 16.36 28.45
CA GLU A 608 -8.97 16.09 29.64
C GLU A 608 -9.77 17.34 30.04
N ARG A 609 -11.07 17.17 30.31
CA ARG A 609 -11.93 18.29 30.76
C ARG A 609 -11.59 18.67 32.20
N PRO A 610 -11.75 19.97 32.55
CA PRO A 610 -11.51 20.42 33.91
C PRO A 610 -12.46 19.73 34.90
N PRO A 611 -11.98 19.41 36.11
CA PRO A 611 -12.83 18.92 37.18
C PRO A 611 -14.01 19.86 37.43
N PRO A 612 -15.24 19.35 37.64
CA PRO A 612 -16.42 20.19 37.85
C PRO A 612 -16.31 21.07 39.10
N ASP A 613 -15.58 20.61 40.11
CA ASP A 613 -15.25 21.39 41.30
C ASP A 613 -14.42 22.64 40.98
N LEU A 614 -13.43 22.53 40.08
CA LEU A 614 -12.62 23.68 39.65
C LEU A 614 -13.50 24.71 38.93
N VAL A 615 -14.35 24.25 38.00
CA VAL A 615 -15.30 25.12 37.29
C VAL A 615 -16.24 25.83 38.29
N SER A 616 -16.78 25.11 39.27
CA SER A 616 -17.64 25.69 40.31
C SER A 616 -16.92 26.74 41.16
N ARG A 617 -15.67 26.49 41.55
CA ARG A 617 -14.85 27.46 42.30
C ARG A 617 -14.53 28.71 41.48
N VAL A 618 -14.30 28.58 40.16
CA VAL A 618 -14.15 29.74 39.28
C VAL A 618 -15.43 30.56 39.20
N ARG A 619 -16.61 29.92 39.06
CA ARG A 619 -17.92 30.62 39.10
C ARG A 619 -18.12 31.35 40.43
N GLY A 620 -17.86 30.67 41.54
CA GLY A 620 -17.96 31.25 42.88
C GLY A 620 -17.03 32.46 43.08
N TYR A 621 -15.81 32.42 42.53
CA TYR A 621 -14.90 33.56 42.55
C TYR A 621 -15.43 34.75 41.73
N LEU A 622 -15.95 34.50 40.52
CA LEU A 622 -16.47 35.56 39.65
C LEU A 622 -17.71 36.25 40.24
N GLU A 623 -18.51 35.53 41.02
CA GLU A 623 -19.70 36.05 41.72
C GLU A 623 -19.39 36.72 43.07
N MET A 624 -18.17 36.55 43.57
CA MET A 624 -17.77 37.00 44.89
C MET A 624 -17.85 38.54 45.02
N ARG A 625 -18.59 39.02 46.03
CA ARG A 625 -18.74 40.45 46.35
C ARG A 625 -18.10 40.76 47.69
N ILE A 626 -16.78 40.89 47.72
CA ILE A 626 -16.06 41.34 48.93
C ILE A 626 -15.45 42.71 48.64
N HIS A 627 -16.02 43.76 49.25
CA HIS A 627 -15.62 45.15 49.01
C HIS A 627 -14.24 45.51 49.61
N ASP A 628 -13.74 44.74 50.58
CA ASP A 628 -12.51 45.05 51.32
C ASP A 628 -11.28 44.22 50.91
N LEU A 629 -11.40 43.36 49.88
CA LEU A 629 -10.33 42.49 49.40
C LEU A 629 -9.61 43.09 48.17
N PRO A 630 -8.27 43.17 48.16
CA PRO A 630 -7.54 43.53 46.95
C PRO A 630 -7.66 42.41 45.90
N LEU A 631 -8.56 42.58 44.92
CA LEU A 631 -8.74 41.63 43.83
C LEU A 631 -7.75 41.94 42.69
N ARG A 632 -6.85 41.01 42.41
CA ARG A 632 -5.95 41.13 41.26
C ARG A 632 -6.74 40.98 39.96
N GLN A 633 -6.62 41.97 39.09
CA GLN A 633 -7.24 41.96 37.75
C GLN A 633 -6.87 40.70 36.94
N VAL A 634 -5.62 40.21 37.11
CA VAL A 634 -5.09 38.99 36.46
C VAL A 634 -5.91 37.75 36.78
N VAL A 635 -6.40 37.59 38.01
CA VAL A 635 -7.20 36.41 38.40
C VAL A 635 -8.53 36.41 37.65
N GLY A 636 -9.18 37.58 37.57
CA GLY A 636 -10.46 37.72 36.85
C GLY A 636 -10.34 37.44 35.36
N GLU A 637 -9.31 37.96 34.69
CA GLU A 637 -9.11 37.71 33.25
C GLU A 637 -8.78 36.25 32.93
N GLU A 638 -7.96 35.57 33.75
CA GLU A 638 -7.59 34.16 33.56
C GLU A 638 -8.81 33.24 33.79
N CYS A 639 -9.63 33.55 34.80
CA CYS A 639 -10.88 32.84 35.06
C CYS A 639 -11.87 32.96 33.89
N VAL A 640 -12.02 34.15 33.28
CA VAL A 640 -12.88 34.33 32.10
C VAL A 640 -12.30 33.61 30.88
N ALA A 641 -10.99 33.68 30.65
CA ALA A 641 -10.33 32.97 29.56
C ALA A 641 -10.50 31.45 29.69
N PHE A 642 -10.35 30.91 30.90
CA PHE A 642 -10.60 29.51 31.22
C PHE A 642 -12.05 29.10 30.89
N MET A 643 -13.04 29.89 31.29
CA MET A 643 -14.45 29.60 30.97
C MET A 643 -14.71 29.57 29.45
N LEU A 644 -14.10 30.48 28.70
CA LEU A 644 -14.20 30.51 27.24
C LEU A 644 -13.50 29.30 26.58
N ASN A 645 -12.30 28.95 27.05
CA ASN A 645 -11.52 27.83 26.51
C ASN A 645 -12.24 26.49 26.67
N TRP A 646 -12.97 26.30 27.77
CA TRP A 646 -13.69 25.06 28.08
C TRP A 646 -15.17 25.08 27.68
N ARG A 647 -15.59 26.08 26.90
CA ARG A 647 -16.96 26.22 26.37
C ARG A 647 -18.03 26.28 27.45
N GLU A 648 -17.74 26.90 28.59
CA GLU A 648 -18.70 27.19 29.67
C GLU A 648 -19.62 28.38 29.31
N ASN A 649 -20.16 28.34 28.09
CA ASN A 649 -20.91 29.43 27.46
C ASN A 649 -22.24 29.72 28.19
N ASP A 650 -22.90 28.69 28.73
CA ASP A 650 -24.18 28.85 29.43
C ASP A 650 -24.04 29.69 30.71
N TYR A 651 -22.91 29.56 31.41
CA TYR A 651 -22.61 30.41 32.55
C TYR A 651 -22.46 31.87 32.12
N LEU A 652 -21.54 32.12 31.19
CA LEU A 652 -21.19 33.48 30.72
C LEU A 652 -22.38 34.22 30.08
N THR A 653 -23.32 33.49 29.48
CA THR A 653 -24.46 34.08 28.77
C THR A 653 -25.70 34.27 29.64
N LEU A 654 -26.11 33.25 30.41
CA LEU A 654 -27.41 33.23 31.10
C LEU A 654 -27.32 33.47 32.62
N GLN A 655 -26.18 33.18 33.24
CA GLN A 655 -26.07 33.13 34.71
C GLN A 655 -25.30 34.32 35.30
N VAL A 656 -24.58 35.12 34.49
CA VAL A 656 -23.79 36.25 35.00
C VAL A 656 -24.71 37.41 35.44
N PRO A 657 -24.59 37.89 36.70
CA PRO A 657 -25.30 39.07 37.18
C PRO A 657 -25.01 40.34 36.36
N PRO A 658 -26.03 41.15 35.98
CA PRO A 658 -25.84 42.37 35.20
C PRO A 658 -24.89 43.41 35.84
N SER A 659 -24.84 43.46 37.18
CA SER A 659 -23.93 44.36 37.90
C SER A 659 -22.46 44.01 37.70
N LEU A 660 -22.12 42.73 37.57
CA LEU A 660 -20.74 42.28 37.32
C LEU A 660 -20.31 42.56 35.88
N VAL A 661 -21.25 42.44 34.95
CA VAL A 661 -21.06 42.78 33.53
C VAL A 661 -20.75 44.28 33.34
N MET A 662 -21.36 45.16 34.13
CA MET A 662 -21.09 46.60 34.05
C MET A 662 -19.75 47.00 34.68
N ASN A 663 -19.29 46.26 35.70
CA ASN A 663 -18.12 46.65 36.50
C ASN A 663 -16.82 45.97 36.05
N ASN A 664 -16.88 44.77 35.45
CA ASN A 664 -15.70 44.03 35.02
C ASN A 664 -15.64 43.91 33.48
N PRO A 665 -14.68 44.57 32.83
CA PRO A 665 -14.61 44.59 31.37
C PRO A 665 -14.29 43.22 30.75
N TYR A 666 -13.58 42.33 31.46
CA TYR A 666 -13.29 40.99 30.96
C TYR A 666 -14.53 40.11 30.98
N ILE A 667 -15.36 40.22 32.02
CA ILE A 667 -16.64 39.50 32.08
C ILE A 667 -17.58 39.98 30.96
N LYS A 668 -17.66 41.30 30.73
CA LYS A 668 -18.44 41.84 29.61
C LYS A 668 -17.97 41.29 28.27
N LEU A 669 -16.65 41.30 28.03
CA LEU A 669 -16.07 40.78 26.80
C LEU A 669 -16.29 39.27 26.64
N GLY A 670 -16.10 38.50 27.72
CA GLY A 670 -16.33 37.05 27.71
C GLY A 670 -17.79 36.68 27.48
N GLN A 671 -18.73 37.41 28.09
CA GLN A 671 -20.15 37.24 27.80
C GLN A 671 -20.47 37.51 26.32
N LEU A 672 -19.98 38.62 25.76
CA LEU A 672 -20.23 38.96 24.35
C LEU A 672 -19.64 37.90 23.41
N LEU A 673 -18.41 37.45 23.66
CA LEU A 673 -17.77 36.38 22.88
C LEU A 673 -18.55 35.07 22.97
N ALA A 674 -18.93 34.64 24.18
CA ALA A 674 -19.70 33.41 24.39
C ALA A 674 -21.08 33.48 23.72
N SER A 675 -21.78 34.62 23.82
CA SER A 675 -23.07 34.84 23.16
C SER A 675 -22.96 34.77 21.64
N THR A 676 -22.00 35.49 21.05
CA THR A 676 -21.79 35.48 19.60
C THR A 676 -21.37 34.09 19.11
N CYS A 677 -20.52 33.37 19.84
CA CYS A 677 -20.11 32.01 19.47
C CYS A 677 -21.25 31.00 19.59
N LYS A 678 -22.15 31.14 20.58
CA LYS A 678 -23.33 30.26 20.77
C LYS A 678 -24.37 30.41 19.65
N GLU A 679 -24.48 31.61 19.08
CA GLU A 679 -25.46 31.92 18.02
C GLU A 679 -24.97 31.58 16.59
N LEU A 680 -23.69 31.25 16.40
CA LEU A 680 -23.15 30.72 15.14
C LEU A 680 -23.50 29.22 15.04
N PRO A 681 -24.31 28.77 14.03
CA PRO A 681 -24.43 29.27 12.65
C PRO A 681 -25.80 29.86 12.25
N GLY A 682 -26.59 30.40 13.18
CA GLY A 682 -27.96 30.89 12.91
C GLY A 682 -28.01 32.31 12.32
N PRO A 683 -28.71 32.57 11.19
CA PRO A 683 -28.62 33.86 10.46
C PRO A 683 -29.45 35.03 11.02
N LYS A 684 -30.39 34.82 11.94
CA LYS A 684 -31.34 35.88 12.38
C LYS A 684 -31.05 36.49 13.75
N GLU A 685 -30.59 35.70 14.73
CA GLU A 685 -30.30 36.19 16.10
C GLU A 685 -28.83 36.59 16.31
N SER A 686 -27.89 35.92 15.61
CA SER A 686 -26.44 36.18 15.66
C SER A 686 -26.01 37.63 15.41
N ARG A 687 -26.77 38.38 14.59
CA ARG A 687 -26.41 39.76 14.21
C ARG A 687 -26.50 40.75 15.37
N ARG A 688 -27.37 40.50 16.37
CA ARG A 688 -27.53 41.45 17.49
C ARG A 688 -26.32 41.39 18.41
N THR A 689 -25.99 40.20 18.89
CA THR A 689 -24.84 40.00 19.78
C THR A 689 -23.53 40.29 19.06
N ALA A 690 -23.41 39.92 17.78
CA ALA A 690 -22.26 40.28 16.94
C ALA A 690 -22.12 41.80 16.80
N LYS A 691 -23.21 42.55 16.62
CA LYS A 691 -23.15 44.02 16.58
C LYS A 691 -22.67 44.62 17.92
N GLU A 692 -23.14 44.10 19.04
CA GLU A 692 -22.68 44.57 20.36
C GLU A 692 -21.18 44.30 20.57
N LEU A 693 -20.69 43.11 20.18
CA LEU A 693 -19.27 42.79 20.21
C LEU A 693 -18.45 43.66 19.26
N TRP A 694 -18.96 43.89 18.05
CA TRP A 694 -18.38 44.78 17.04
C TRP A 694 -18.18 46.19 17.59
N ASP A 695 -19.23 46.80 18.14
CA ASP A 695 -19.19 48.17 18.66
C ASP A 695 -18.16 48.32 19.80
N VAL A 696 -18.07 47.33 20.69
CA VAL A 696 -17.07 47.32 21.78
C VAL A 696 -15.65 47.22 21.25
N VAL A 697 -15.37 46.31 20.31
CA VAL A 697 -14.01 46.13 19.77
C VAL A 697 -13.57 47.32 18.92
N VAL A 698 -14.49 47.92 18.15
CA VAL A 698 -14.22 49.16 17.40
C VAL A 698 -13.83 50.29 18.35
N GLN A 699 -14.52 50.45 19.48
CA GLN A 699 -14.17 51.46 20.49
C GLN A 699 -12.79 51.22 21.11
N ILE A 700 -12.39 49.97 21.36
CA ILE A 700 -11.04 49.61 21.85
C ILE A 700 -9.97 50.04 20.83
N CYS A 701 -10.27 49.93 19.53
CA CYS A 701 -9.40 50.30 18.42
C CYS A 701 -9.55 51.76 17.96
N SER A 702 -10.31 52.58 18.69
CA SER A 702 -10.55 54.00 18.36
C SER A 702 -9.85 54.95 19.33
N VAL A 703 -9.42 56.11 18.82
CA VAL A 703 -8.78 57.19 19.59
C VAL A 703 -9.82 58.26 19.95
N SER A 704 -9.77 58.75 21.20
CA SER A 704 -10.60 59.88 21.63
C SER A 704 -10.24 61.17 20.89
N VAL A 705 -11.25 61.78 20.26
CA VAL A 705 -11.11 63.03 19.47
C VAL A 705 -10.70 64.24 20.35
N GLN A 706 -10.94 64.19 21.66
CA GLN A 706 -10.59 65.28 22.59
C GLN A 706 -9.06 65.47 22.78
N HIS A 707 -8.25 64.44 22.52
CA HIS A 707 -6.80 64.47 22.74
C HIS A 707 -5.97 64.90 21.51
N LYS A 708 -6.60 65.13 20.35
CA LYS A 708 -5.91 65.59 19.13
C LYS A 708 -5.37 67.03 19.19
N ARG A 709 -5.66 67.79 20.26
CA ARG A 709 -5.31 69.24 20.34
C ARG A 709 -3.87 69.54 20.75
N ASN A 710 -3.09 68.58 21.26
CA ASN A 710 -1.78 68.87 21.90
C ASN A 710 -0.53 68.36 21.16
N SER A 711 -0.64 67.79 19.96
CA SER A 711 0.54 67.31 19.21
C SER A 711 0.34 67.36 17.69
N ASP A 712 1.28 67.99 16.98
CA ASP A 712 1.23 68.30 15.55
C ASP A 712 1.50 67.09 14.61
N GLY A 713 1.02 65.91 14.99
CA GLY A 713 1.13 64.67 14.22
C GLY A 713 0.05 63.66 14.57
N ARG A 714 -0.23 62.69 13.68
CA ARG A 714 -1.13 61.56 13.98
C ARG A 714 -0.53 60.71 15.10
N VAL A 715 -0.91 60.97 16.34
CA VAL A 715 -0.54 60.13 17.49
C VAL A 715 -1.56 58.98 17.60
N GLY A 716 -1.14 57.77 17.22
CA GLY A 716 -1.96 56.56 17.22
C GLY A 716 -1.90 55.74 18.52
N LEU A 717 -2.77 54.74 18.64
CA LEU A 717 -2.90 53.82 19.79
C LEU A 717 -1.62 53.01 20.06
N ILE A 718 -0.71 52.96 19.09
CA ILE A 718 0.57 52.24 19.19
C ILE A 718 1.56 52.98 20.11
N LYS A 719 1.58 54.33 20.09
CA LYS A 719 2.56 55.14 20.82
C LYS A 719 2.01 55.74 22.12
N GLN A 720 0.74 56.15 22.17
CA GLN A 720 0.12 56.75 23.35
C GLN A 720 -1.02 55.86 23.87
N ARG A 721 -0.75 55.11 24.94
CA ARG A 721 -1.63 54.02 25.44
C ARG A 721 -2.93 54.49 26.11
N GLU A 722 -3.01 55.76 26.49
CA GLU A 722 -4.06 56.31 27.38
C GLU A 722 -5.29 56.88 26.64
N SER A 723 -5.26 56.99 25.31
CA SER A 723 -6.29 57.68 24.52
C SER A 723 -7.41 56.80 23.95
N SER A 724 -7.53 55.54 24.41
CA SER A 724 -8.56 54.59 23.95
C SER A 724 -9.96 54.95 24.46
N MET A 725 -10.98 54.78 23.63
CA MET A 725 -12.39 55.02 23.98
C MET A 725 -13.13 53.77 24.49
N GLY A 726 -12.47 52.60 24.52
CA GLY A 726 -13.09 51.31 24.83
C GLY A 726 -13.06 50.94 26.32
N ILE A 727 -13.77 49.85 26.64
CA ILE A 727 -13.79 49.25 28.00
C ILE A 727 -12.42 48.75 28.49
N LEU A 728 -11.47 48.56 27.57
CA LEU A 728 -10.11 48.08 27.82
C LEU A 728 -9.11 48.78 26.90
N HIS A 729 -7.87 48.94 27.37
CA HIS A 729 -6.76 49.30 26.49
C HIS A 729 -6.41 48.15 25.54
N ARG A 730 -6.01 48.48 24.30
CA ARG A 730 -5.59 47.51 23.28
C ARG A 730 -4.57 46.49 23.81
N SER A 731 -3.55 46.91 24.55
CA SER A 731 -2.51 45.99 25.07
C SER A 731 -3.07 44.94 26.04
N LYS A 732 -4.00 45.34 26.92
CA LYS A 732 -4.68 44.41 27.83
C LYS A 732 -5.59 43.45 27.07
N PHE A 733 -6.29 43.95 26.06
CA PHE A 733 -7.12 43.13 25.17
C PHE A 733 -6.30 42.06 24.42
N ILE A 734 -5.15 42.40 23.83
CA ILE A 734 -4.24 41.42 23.21
C ILE A 734 -3.71 40.41 24.22
N THR A 735 -3.34 40.87 25.42
CA THR A 735 -2.86 40.00 26.52
C THR A 735 -3.93 39.03 27.00
N PHE A 736 -5.21 39.38 26.89
CA PHE A 736 -6.34 38.50 27.15
C PHE A 736 -6.55 37.49 26.02
N ILE A 737 -6.54 37.94 24.76
CA ILE A 737 -6.65 37.06 23.58
C ILE A 737 -5.57 35.97 23.59
N LYS A 738 -4.33 36.32 23.96
CA LYS A 738 -3.21 35.36 24.07
C LYS A 738 -3.37 34.29 25.15
N LYS A 739 -4.45 34.33 25.94
CA LYS A 739 -4.86 33.26 26.87
C LYS A 739 -5.96 32.37 26.29
N LEU A 740 -6.59 32.78 25.20
CA LEU A 740 -7.66 32.04 24.53
C LEU A 740 -7.08 30.99 23.60
N ARG A 741 -7.68 29.80 23.60
CA ARG A 741 -7.23 28.63 22.84
C ARG A 741 -8.35 27.94 22.08
N GLU A 742 -9.60 28.24 22.42
CA GLU A 742 -10.76 27.65 21.76
C GLU A 742 -10.84 28.12 20.29
N PRO A 743 -10.81 27.18 19.31
CA PRO A 743 -10.76 27.54 17.89
C PRO A 743 -11.91 28.42 17.42
N LEU A 744 -13.14 28.15 17.88
CA LEU A 744 -14.31 28.93 17.46
C LEU A 744 -14.17 30.40 17.89
N VAL A 745 -13.76 30.65 19.14
CA VAL A 745 -13.57 32.01 19.68
C VAL A 745 -12.48 32.75 18.92
N LEU A 746 -11.36 32.08 18.64
CA LEU A 746 -10.27 32.67 17.86
C LEU A 746 -10.69 32.95 16.41
N THR A 747 -11.41 32.04 15.76
CA THR A 747 -11.95 32.26 14.42
C THR A 747 -12.93 33.43 14.38
N THR A 748 -13.84 33.55 15.37
CA THR A 748 -14.76 34.68 15.49
C THR A 748 -13.99 36.00 15.64
N LEU A 749 -12.97 36.04 16.50
CA LEU A 749 -12.11 37.22 16.66
C LEU A 749 -11.34 37.56 15.38
N ILE A 750 -10.75 36.56 14.70
CA ILE A 750 -10.05 36.76 13.42
C ILE A 750 -11.02 37.35 12.40
N SER A 751 -12.23 36.79 12.27
CA SER A 751 -13.23 37.30 11.34
C SER A 751 -13.64 38.75 11.61
N LEU A 752 -13.79 39.12 12.89
CA LEU A 752 -14.12 40.48 13.32
C LEU A 752 -13.01 41.44 12.89
N PHE A 753 -11.76 41.10 13.22
CA PHE A 753 -10.60 41.95 12.92
C PHE A 753 -10.31 42.04 11.42
N VAL A 754 -10.49 40.96 10.66
CA VAL A 754 -10.38 40.96 9.19
C VAL A 754 -11.46 41.84 8.58
N ARG A 755 -12.71 41.77 9.08
CA ARG A 755 -13.76 42.66 8.63
C ARG A 755 -13.41 44.10 8.92
N LEU A 756 -12.93 44.42 10.13
CA LEU A 756 -12.54 45.76 10.55
C LEU A 756 -11.37 46.32 9.71
N HIS A 757 -10.42 45.48 9.32
CA HIS A 757 -9.32 45.83 8.43
C HIS A 757 -9.80 46.17 7.02
N SER A 758 -10.79 45.46 6.51
CA SER A 758 -11.24 45.54 5.11
C SER A 758 -12.30 46.62 4.84
N ILE A 759 -12.52 47.59 5.73
CA ILE A 759 -13.58 48.61 5.58
C ILE A 759 -13.19 49.75 4.62
N ASP A 760 -11.89 50.00 4.47
CA ASP A 760 -11.38 51.14 3.69
C ASP A 760 -10.89 50.76 2.29
N ASP A 761 -10.73 49.45 1.98
CA ASP A 761 -10.10 48.99 0.73
C ASP A 761 -10.86 47.83 0.07
N ILE A 762 -11.73 48.16 -0.90
CA ILE A 762 -12.58 47.22 -1.65
C ILE A 762 -11.74 46.33 -2.59
N VAL A 763 -10.53 46.76 -2.95
CA VAL A 763 -9.69 46.07 -3.95
C VAL A 763 -8.94 44.87 -3.34
N ASN A 764 -8.74 44.87 -2.03
CA ASN A 764 -7.83 43.95 -1.31
C ASN A 764 -8.53 43.21 -0.16
N GLU A 765 -9.71 42.63 -0.40
CA GLU A 765 -10.46 41.92 0.65
C GLU A 765 -9.73 40.68 1.19
N VAL A 766 -9.40 40.67 2.47
CA VAL A 766 -8.82 39.50 3.15
C VAL A 766 -9.96 38.52 3.48
N THR A 767 -9.79 37.23 3.16
CA THR A 767 -10.81 36.22 3.43
C THR A 767 -10.73 35.72 4.88
N ALA A 768 -11.89 35.45 5.48
CA ALA A 768 -12.04 34.81 6.77
C ALA A 768 -13.40 34.09 6.85
N GLU A 769 -13.53 33.14 7.78
CA GLU A 769 -14.83 32.53 8.07
C GLU A 769 -15.79 33.54 8.73
N HIS A 770 -17.09 33.30 8.63
CA HIS A 770 -18.13 34.07 9.32
C HIS A 770 -18.16 35.60 9.04
N LEU A 771 -17.55 36.10 7.95
CA LEU A 771 -17.53 37.54 7.64
C LEU A 771 -18.93 38.18 7.49
N SER A 772 -19.93 37.40 7.10
CA SER A 772 -21.30 37.88 6.80
C SER A 772 -22.12 38.30 8.02
N ILE A 773 -21.67 37.99 9.24
CA ILE A 773 -22.38 38.35 10.47
C ILE A 773 -22.09 39.79 10.93
N TRP A 774 -21.00 40.38 10.46
CA TRP A 774 -20.51 41.68 10.90
C TRP A 774 -21.11 42.84 10.09
N PRO A 775 -21.30 44.02 10.69
CA PRO A 775 -21.74 45.21 9.97
C PRO A 775 -20.82 45.58 8.79
N SER A 776 -21.41 46.17 7.74
CA SER A 776 -20.68 46.59 6.53
C SER A 776 -20.27 48.05 6.50
N SER A 777 -20.78 48.88 7.43
CA SER A 777 -20.47 50.30 7.51
C SER A 777 -20.10 50.70 8.94
N LEU A 778 -19.18 51.65 9.05
CA LEU A 778 -18.76 52.24 10.32
C LEU A 778 -19.28 53.67 10.47
N PRO A 779 -19.87 54.04 11.61
CA PRO A 779 -20.34 55.40 11.86
C PRO A 779 -19.22 56.46 11.89
N ASN A 780 -18.01 56.11 12.33
CA ASN A 780 -16.89 57.05 12.48
C ASN A 780 -15.53 56.39 12.15
N ILE A 781 -15.22 56.25 10.86
CA ILE A 781 -13.97 55.64 10.39
C ILE A 781 -12.73 56.46 10.76
N GLN A 782 -12.85 57.79 10.89
CA GLN A 782 -11.72 58.70 11.18
C GLN A 782 -11.18 58.58 12.61
N ALA A 783 -11.95 57.98 13.52
CA ALA A 783 -11.53 57.72 14.90
C ALA A 783 -10.78 56.39 15.04
N VAL A 784 -10.94 55.46 14.10
CA VAL A 784 -10.33 54.13 14.15
C VAL A 784 -8.87 54.21 13.71
N ASP A 785 -7.98 53.57 14.46
CA ASP A 785 -6.57 53.46 14.11
C ASP A 785 -6.35 52.22 13.21
N VAL A 786 -6.38 52.44 11.89
CA VAL A 786 -6.26 51.37 10.87
C VAL A 786 -4.93 50.62 10.98
N GLU A 787 -3.84 51.29 11.33
CA GLU A 787 -2.52 50.66 11.50
C GLU A 787 -2.53 49.72 12.73
N ALA A 788 -3.12 50.17 13.84
CA ALA A 788 -3.28 49.33 15.02
C ALA A 788 -4.15 48.10 14.76
N VAL A 789 -5.20 48.22 13.92
CA VAL A 789 -6.03 47.08 13.49
C VAL A 789 -5.20 46.10 12.66
N ALA A 790 -4.45 46.57 11.65
CA ALA A 790 -3.61 45.71 10.81
C ALA A 790 -2.56 44.91 11.62
N VAL A 791 -1.88 45.57 12.57
CA VAL A 791 -0.93 44.91 13.49
C VAL A 791 -1.64 43.87 14.36
N THR A 792 -2.84 44.19 14.85
CA THR A 792 -3.64 43.27 15.69
C THR A 792 -4.05 42.02 14.93
N VAL A 793 -4.53 42.15 13.70
CA VAL A 793 -4.93 41.00 12.87
C VAL A 793 -3.75 40.08 12.65
N LYS A 794 -2.59 40.63 12.27
CA LYS A 794 -1.37 39.86 12.04
C LYS A 794 -0.90 39.13 13.30
N GLU A 795 -0.91 39.81 14.45
CA GLU A 795 -0.52 39.23 15.74
C GLU A 795 -1.49 38.11 16.18
N LEU A 796 -2.79 38.31 15.98
CA LEU A 796 -3.83 37.33 16.32
C LEU A 796 -3.75 36.07 15.44
N VAL A 797 -3.63 36.23 14.12
CA VAL A 797 -3.51 35.09 13.19
C VAL A 797 -2.20 34.33 13.44
N SER A 798 -1.09 35.05 13.67
CA SER A 798 0.19 34.43 14.04
C SER A 798 0.05 33.62 15.34
N TYR A 799 -0.60 34.18 16.36
CA TYR A 799 -0.86 33.47 17.62
C TYR A 799 -1.74 32.23 17.41
N ALA A 800 -2.85 32.34 16.66
CA ALA A 800 -3.73 31.21 16.39
C ALA A 800 -2.99 30.06 15.67
N LEU A 801 -2.12 30.38 14.71
CA LEU A 801 -1.29 29.39 14.02
C LEU A 801 -0.22 28.75 14.92
N THR A 802 0.25 29.41 16.00
CA THR A 802 1.11 28.74 17.00
C THR A 802 0.36 27.69 17.83
N LEU A 803 -0.96 27.81 17.95
CA LEU A 803 -1.79 26.83 18.66
C LEU A 803 -2.21 25.67 17.75
N ASN A 804 -2.58 25.96 16.51
CA ASN A 804 -2.91 24.95 15.51
C ASN A 804 -2.38 25.36 14.13
N HIS A 805 -1.21 24.81 13.79
CA HIS A 805 -0.52 25.08 12.54
C HIS A 805 -1.22 24.49 11.29
N ASN A 806 -2.21 23.61 11.48
CA ASN A 806 -2.92 22.91 10.42
C ASN A 806 -4.31 23.50 10.11
N ASN A 807 -4.70 24.62 10.72
CA ASN A 807 -6.00 25.20 10.43
C ASN A 807 -6.00 25.90 9.05
N GLN A 808 -6.79 25.36 8.13
CA GLN A 808 -6.85 25.80 6.73
C GLN A 808 -7.32 27.24 6.58
N SER A 809 -8.39 27.64 7.28
CA SER A 809 -8.93 28.99 7.13
C SER A 809 -7.99 30.04 7.69
N TRP A 810 -7.30 29.76 8.81
CA TRP A 810 -6.30 30.65 9.37
C TRP A 810 -5.08 30.81 8.47
N LEU A 811 -4.64 29.74 7.81
CA LEU A 811 -3.55 29.80 6.83
C LEU A 811 -3.95 30.65 5.62
N ILE A 812 -5.15 30.49 5.07
CA ILE A 812 -5.63 31.32 3.95
C ILE A 812 -5.70 32.80 4.38
N THR A 813 -6.27 33.11 5.55
CA THR A 813 -6.29 34.48 6.07
C THR A 813 -4.88 35.04 6.21
N GLN A 814 -3.91 34.25 6.68
CA GLN A 814 -2.51 34.66 6.79
C GLN A 814 -1.86 34.92 5.42
N ALA A 815 -2.13 34.05 4.43
CA ALA A 815 -1.66 34.21 3.06
C ALA A 815 -2.23 35.47 2.41
N ASP A 816 -3.51 35.75 2.62
CA ASP A 816 -4.19 36.94 2.14
C ASP A 816 -3.60 38.22 2.77
N ILE A 817 -3.32 38.23 4.07
CA ILE A 817 -2.63 39.35 4.73
C ILE A 817 -1.25 39.58 4.10
N TYR A 818 -0.50 38.52 3.82
CA TYR A 818 0.79 38.64 3.12
C TYR A 818 0.63 39.14 1.68
N PHE A 819 -0.41 38.71 0.99
CA PHE A 819 -0.73 39.17 -0.36
C PHE A 819 -1.02 40.67 -0.39
N VAL A 820 -1.89 41.15 0.49
CA VAL A 820 -2.28 42.58 0.58
C VAL A 820 -1.10 43.46 1.02
N THR A 821 -0.18 42.91 1.84
CA THR A 821 1.06 43.61 2.22
C THR A 821 2.19 43.48 1.20
N ASN A 822 1.89 43.01 -0.02
CA ASN A 822 2.81 42.82 -1.14
C ASN A 822 3.98 41.84 -0.87
N GLN A 823 3.80 40.91 0.07
CA GLN A 823 4.76 39.84 0.37
C GLN A 823 4.40 38.57 -0.42
N TYR A 824 4.56 38.63 -1.74
CA TYR A 824 4.07 37.57 -2.66
C TYR A 824 4.71 36.19 -2.43
N SER A 825 6.00 36.13 -2.08
CA SER A 825 6.69 34.86 -1.80
C SER A 825 6.14 34.19 -0.54
N ALA A 826 5.97 34.96 0.54
CA ALA A 826 5.38 34.46 1.78
C ALA A 826 3.91 34.05 1.58
N ALA A 827 3.13 34.83 0.82
CA ALA A 827 1.76 34.49 0.48
C ALA A 827 1.67 33.16 -0.28
N LEU A 828 2.50 32.97 -1.32
CA LEU A 828 2.51 31.72 -2.09
C LEU A 828 2.93 30.52 -1.25
N ASN A 829 3.92 30.67 -0.37
CA ASN A 829 4.33 29.63 0.58
C ASN A 829 3.14 29.18 1.43
N ILE A 830 2.43 30.12 2.08
CA ILE A 830 1.31 29.77 2.96
C ILE A 830 0.10 29.21 2.18
N TYR A 831 -0.18 29.68 0.95
CA TYR A 831 -1.19 29.04 0.10
C TYR A 831 -0.84 27.59 -0.19
N LEU A 832 0.41 27.29 -0.54
CA LEU A 832 0.84 25.91 -0.80
C LEU A 832 0.86 25.07 0.47
N GLN A 833 1.23 25.64 1.62
CA GLN A 833 1.12 24.96 2.91
C GLN A 833 -0.34 24.58 3.21
N THR A 834 -1.28 25.48 2.95
CA THR A 834 -2.72 25.22 3.09
C THR A 834 -3.15 24.04 2.21
N GLY A 835 -2.76 24.07 0.94
CA GLY A 835 -3.02 22.98 -0.01
C GLY A 835 -2.41 21.66 0.42
N ALA A 836 -1.18 21.67 0.97
CA ALA A 836 -0.51 20.47 1.45
C ALA A 836 -1.22 19.87 2.68
N VAL A 837 -1.69 20.71 3.61
CA VAL A 837 -2.41 20.28 4.81
C VAL A 837 -3.76 19.64 4.47
N CYS A 838 -4.51 20.18 3.50
CA CYS A 838 -5.84 19.66 3.18
C CYS A 838 -5.85 18.44 2.24
N SER A 839 -4.73 18.11 1.61
CA SER A 839 -4.66 17.10 0.53
C SER A 839 -3.59 16.01 0.73
N ASP A 840 -3.02 15.90 1.93
CA ASP A 840 -1.91 15.00 2.26
C ASP A 840 -0.72 15.19 1.31
N PHE A 841 -0.17 16.42 1.31
CA PHE A 841 0.92 16.83 0.42
C PHE A 841 0.61 16.61 -1.07
N PHE A 842 -0.60 17.03 -1.48
CA PHE A 842 -1.13 16.94 -2.84
C PHE A 842 -1.24 15.49 -3.37
N THR A 843 -1.27 14.51 -2.47
CA THR A 843 -1.53 13.12 -2.85
C THR A 843 -2.97 12.98 -3.35
N LYS A 844 -3.90 13.74 -2.76
CA LYS A 844 -5.31 13.86 -3.17
C LYS A 844 -5.56 15.20 -3.86
N ALA A 845 -6.71 15.33 -4.51
CA ALA A 845 -7.15 16.62 -5.06
C ALA A 845 -7.42 17.61 -3.92
N VAL A 846 -7.04 18.87 -4.11
CA VAL A 846 -7.32 19.95 -3.16
C VAL A 846 -8.84 20.24 -3.19
N PRO A 847 -9.49 20.37 -2.02
CA PRO A 847 -10.92 20.70 -1.97
C PRO A 847 -11.22 22.06 -2.66
N PRO A 848 -12.32 22.16 -3.43
CA PRO A 848 -12.64 23.35 -4.21
C PRO A 848 -13.09 24.55 -3.37
N ASP A 849 -13.47 24.32 -2.11
CA ASP A 849 -13.75 25.32 -1.08
C ASP A 849 -12.48 25.95 -0.50
N VAL A 850 -11.36 25.22 -0.55
CA VAL A 850 -10.04 25.71 -0.11
C VAL A 850 -9.32 26.43 -1.25
N TYR A 851 -9.15 25.76 -2.40
CA TYR A 851 -8.61 26.37 -3.62
C TYR A 851 -9.73 26.87 -4.51
N THR A 852 -10.32 27.99 -4.10
CA THR A 852 -11.27 28.73 -4.93
C THR A 852 -10.57 29.43 -6.09
N ASP A 853 -11.32 29.83 -7.11
CA ASP A 853 -10.79 30.65 -8.22
C ASP A 853 -10.13 31.95 -7.71
N GLN A 854 -10.60 32.51 -6.59
CA GLN A 854 -9.98 33.69 -5.97
C GLN A 854 -8.58 33.38 -5.44
N VAL A 855 -8.41 32.28 -4.71
CA VAL A 855 -7.10 31.84 -4.19
C VAL A 855 -6.15 31.56 -5.35
N LEU A 856 -6.60 30.83 -6.37
CA LEU A 856 -5.80 30.53 -7.56
C LEU A 856 -5.39 31.80 -8.32
N LYS A 857 -6.30 32.77 -8.49
CA LYS A 857 -5.97 34.09 -9.08
C LYS A 857 -4.94 34.85 -8.26
N ARG A 858 -4.96 34.76 -6.92
CA ARG A 858 -3.92 35.34 -6.06
C ARG A 858 -2.59 34.63 -6.20
N MET A 859 -2.57 33.30 -6.28
CA MET A 859 -1.35 32.53 -6.56
C MET A 859 -0.76 32.91 -7.92
N ILE A 860 -1.59 33.02 -8.97
CA ILE A 860 -1.20 33.51 -10.29
C ILE A 860 -0.58 34.90 -10.19
N LYS A 861 -1.22 35.83 -9.47
CA LYS A 861 -0.69 37.19 -9.28
C LYS A 861 0.64 37.17 -8.51
N CYS A 862 0.79 36.33 -7.48
CA CYS A 862 2.05 36.17 -6.75
C CYS A 862 3.17 35.73 -7.69
N CYS A 863 2.96 34.67 -8.47
CA CYS A 863 3.95 34.17 -9.42
C CYS A 863 4.32 35.21 -10.48
N SER A 864 3.34 35.95 -11.01
CA SER A 864 3.57 37.03 -11.97
C SER A 864 4.44 38.15 -11.40
N MET A 865 4.18 38.58 -10.16
CA MET A 865 4.97 39.62 -9.50
C MET A 865 6.38 39.15 -9.09
N MET A 866 6.61 37.83 -9.03
CA MET A 866 7.92 37.21 -8.80
C MET A 866 8.64 36.83 -10.11
N ASN A 867 8.14 37.27 -11.27
CA ASN A 867 8.65 36.93 -12.61
C ASN A 867 8.71 35.42 -12.89
N CYS A 868 7.78 34.64 -12.34
CA CYS A 868 7.65 33.20 -12.57
C CYS A 868 6.53 32.93 -13.59
N HIS A 869 6.80 33.26 -14.86
CA HIS A 869 5.78 33.34 -15.91
C HIS A 869 5.29 31.98 -16.44
N THR A 870 6.12 30.94 -16.39
CA THR A 870 5.69 29.58 -16.75
C THR A 870 4.85 28.95 -15.64
N GLN A 871 5.18 29.21 -14.36
CA GLN A 871 4.31 28.85 -13.23
C GLN A 871 2.93 29.51 -13.33
N VAL A 872 2.87 30.77 -13.79
CA VAL A 872 1.60 31.45 -14.09
C VAL A 872 0.79 30.68 -15.13
N ALA A 873 1.39 30.34 -16.28
CA ALA A 873 0.70 29.61 -17.33
C ALA A 873 0.21 28.22 -16.88
N VAL A 874 0.98 27.54 -16.01
CA VAL A 874 0.55 26.27 -15.42
C VAL A 874 -0.63 26.48 -14.48
N LEU A 875 -0.57 27.47 -13.58
CA LEU A 875 -1.66 27.79 -12.65
C LEU A 875 -2.96 28.25 -13.33
N CYS A 876 -2.88 28.91 -14.50
CA CYS A 876 -4.06 29.29 -15.28
C CYS A 876 -4.95 28.08 -15.65
N GLN A 877 -4.37 26.87 -15.77
CA GLN A 877 -5.13 25.64 -16.04
C GLN A 877 -5.87 25.08 -14.80
N PHE A 878 -5.55 25.57 -13.60
CA PHE A 878 -6.17 25.10 -12.35
C PHE A 878 -7.55 25.73 -12.11
N LEU A 879 -7.83 26.86 -12.76
CA LEU A 879 -9.14 27.52 -12.73
C LEU A 879 -10.21 26.63 -13.37
N ARG A 880 -11.49 26.87 -13.02
CA ARG A 880 -12.61 26.17 -13.65
C ARG A 880 -12.65 26.39 -15.17
N GLU A 881 -12.40 27.62 -15.58
CA GLU A 881 -12.19 28.01 -16.96
C GLU A 881 -10.74 28.50 -17.11
N VAL A 882 -10.03 27.98 -18.11
CA VAL A 882 -8.63 28.32 -18.33
C VAL A 882 -8.51 29.79 -18.76
N ASP A 883 -7.75 30.59 -18.01
CA ASP A 883 -7.49 31.99 -18.34
C ASP A 883 -6.34 32.11 -19.35
N TYR A 884 -6.66 31.91 -20.63
CA TYR A 884 -5.70 32.01 -21.73
C TYR A 884 -5.09 33.40 -21.88
N MET A 885 -5.85 34.47 -21.59
CA MET A 885 -5.37 35.84 -21.75
C MET A 885 -4.20 36.12 -20.82
N THR A 886 -4.32 35.73 -19.55
CA THR A 886 -3.24 35.86 -18.57
C THR A 886 -2.08 34.93 -18.89
N ALA A 887 -2.35 33.68 -19.27
CA ALA A 887 -1.31 32.70 -19.62
C ALA A 887 -0.47 33.17 -20.81
N PHE A 888 -1.09 33.61 -21.91
CA PHE A 888 -0.39 34.07 -23.10
C PHE A 888 0.42 35.33 -22.84
N LYS A 889 -0.13 36.27 -22.07
CA LYS A 889 0.59 37.49 -21.68
C LYS A 889 1.84 37.15 -20.86
N ALA A 890 1.74 36.24 -19.91
CA ALA A 890 2.89 35.81 -19.10
C ALA A 890 3.97 35.12 -19.96
N LEU A 891 3.58 34.20 -20.84
CA LEU A 891 4.52 33.48 -21.71
C LEU A 891 5.19 34.37 -22.77
N GLN A 892 4.59 35.52 -23.08
CA GLN A 892 5.18 36.53 -23.97
C GLN A 892 6.38 37.26 -23.33
N GLU A 893 6.47 37.29 -22.00
CA GLU A 893 7.61 37.88 -21.30
C GLU A 893 8.89 37.05 -21.51
N GLN A 894 10.05 37.71 -21.49
CA GLN A 894 11.36 37.08 -21.68
C GLN A 894 12.19 36.98 -20.39
N ASN A 895 11.77 37.66 -19.32
CA ASN A 895 12.49 37.76 -18.05
C ASN A 895 12.02 36.72 -17.00
N SER A 896 11.72 35.50 -17.42
CA SER A 896 11.24 34.44 -16.52
C SER A 896 12.35 33.90 -15.60
N HIS A 897 12.03 33.68 -14.33
CA HIS A 897 12.93 33.14 -13.29
C HIS A 897 12.51 31.75 -12.76
N ASP A 898 11.84 30.95 -13.58
CA ASP A 898 11.22 29.68 -13.16
C ASP A 898 11.57 28.48 -14.07
N ALA A 899 12.75 28.50 -14.71
CA ALA A 899 13.25 27.37 -15.49
C ALA A 899 12.30 26.86 -16.61
N MET A 900 11.50 27.77 -17.20
CA MET A 900 10.65 27.63 -18.39
C MET A 900 10.43 26.20 -18.92
N ASP A 901 11.33 25.68 -19.74
CA ASP A 901 11.22 24.41 -20.46
C ASP A 901 11.12 23.18 -19.55
N SER A 902 11.59 23.27 -18.30
CA SER A 902 11.43 22.22 -17.29
C SER A 902 9.98 22.06 -16.82
N PHE A 903 9.12 23.07 -17.04
CA PHE A 903 7.73 23.06 -16.59
C PHE A 903 6.72 22.65 -17.67
N TYR A 904 7.16 22.39 -18.91
CA TYR A 904 6.24 22.04 -20.02
C TYR A 904 5.54 20.70 -19.81
N ASP A 905 6.17 19.77 -19.10
CA ASP A 905 5.57 18.47 -18.74
C ASP A 905 4.37 18.61 -17.78
N TYR A 906 4.19 19.78 -17.14
CA TYR A 906 3.05 20.06 -16.27
C TYR A 906 1.87 20.71 -17.00
N ILE A 907 2.01 21.05 -18.28
CA ILE A 907 0.94 21.62 -19.10
C ILE A 907 0.17 20.47 -19.75
N TRP A 908 -1.14 20.43 -19.54
CA TRP A 908 -2.04 19.46 -20.19
C TRP A 908 -2.97 20.11 -21.21
N ASP A 909 -3.09 21.44 -21.17
CA ASP A 909 -3.84 22.19 -22.16
C ASP A 909 -3.06 22.33 -23.47
N VAL A 910 -3.61 21.77 -24.55
CA VAL A 910 -2.98 21.76 -25.87
C VAL A 910 -2.87 23.17 -26.45
N THR A 911 -3.82 24.05 -26.18
CA THR A 911 -3.82 25.44 -26.66
C THR A 911 -2.62 26.22 -26.11
N ILE A 912 -2.30 26.03 -24.82
CA ILE A 912 -1.13 26.64 -24.20
C ILE A 912 0.17 26.10 -24.83
N LEU A 913 0.26 24.79 -25.08
CA LEU A 913 1.42 24.18 -25.73
C LEU A 913 1.60 24.63 -27.19
N GLU A 914 0.51 24.79 -27.94
CA GLU A 914 0.53 25.34 -29.30
C GLU A 914 1.04 26.77 -29.30
N TYR A 915 0.56 27.60 -28.36
CA TYR A 915 1.02 28.96 -28.21
C TYR A 915 2.51 29.04 -27.84
N LEU A 916 2.99 28.18 -26.93
CA LEU A 916 4.42 28.04 -26.63
C LEU A 916 5.23 27.69 -27.87
N THR A 917 4.76 26.72 -28.66
CA THR A 917 5.40 26.31 -29.91
C THR A 917 5.50 27.47 -30.90
N HIS A 918 4.43 28.26 -31.04
CA HIS A 918 4.39 29.46 -31.88
C HIS A 918 5.38 30.53 -31.40
N ILE A 919 5.41 30.84 -30.10
CA ILE A 919 6.34 31.82 -29.52
C ILE A 919 7.79 31.40 -29.74
N HIS A 920 8.14 30.15 -29.45
CA HIS A 920 9.51 29.67 -29.63
C HIS A 920 9.93 29.69 -31.09
N HIS A 921 9.02 29.36 -32.02
CA HIS A 921 9.28 29.51 -33.44
C HIS A 921 9.55 30.97 -33.83
N LYS A 922 8.73 31.91 -33.36
CA LYS A 922 8.89 33.34 -33.60
C LYS A 922 10.20 33.92 -33.04
N ARG A 923 10.67 33.38 -31.92
CA ARG A 923 11.91 33.80 -31.24
C ARG A 923 13.17 33.06 -31.75
N GLY A 924 13.04 32.06 -32.61
CA GLY A 924 14.18 31.26 -33.09
C GLY A 924 14.70 30.23 -32.07
N GLU A 925 13.91 29.89 -31.05
CA GLU A 925 14.29 28.98 -29.95
C GLU A 925 13.98 27.51 -30.32
N ALA A 926 14.79 26.93 -31.22
CA ALA A 926 14.51 25.62 -31.81
C ALA A 926 14.45 24.45 -30.79
N GLU A 927 15.32 24.45 -29.78
CA GLU A 927 15.36 23.37 -28.77
C GLU A 927 14.08 23.36 -27.93
N LYS A 928 13.66 24.51 -27.38
CA LYS A 928 12.43 24.65 -26.59
C LYS A 928 11.19 24.36 -27.42
N ARG A 929 11.18 24.77 -28.69
CA ARG A 929 10.12 24.41 -29.64
C ARG A 929 10.00 22.88 -29.78
N GLN A 930 11.11 22.17 -29.91
CA GLN A 930 11.08 20.70 -30.03
C GLN A 930 10.55 20.03 -28.76
N ILE A 931 10.88 20.56 -27.58
CA ILE A 931 10.34 20.10 -26.30
C ILE A 931 8.82 20.31 -26.24
N ALA A 932 8.33 21.50 -26.62
CA ALA A 932 6.90 21.79 -26.67
C ALA A 932 6.14 20.87 -27.65
N ILE A 933 6.69 20.63 -28.85
CA ILE A 933 6.12 19.69 -29.83
C ILE A 933 6.08 18.26 -29.27
N LYS A 934 7.14 17.84 -28.58
CA LYS A 934 7.19 16.52 -27.93
C LYS A 934 6.13 16.41 -26.83
N ALA A 935 5.87 17.48 -26.07
CA ALA A 935 4.81 17.51 -25.07
C ALA A 935 3.41 17.37 -25.71
N ILE A 936 3.14 18.07 -26.83
CA ILE A 936 1.89 17.93 -27.59
C ILE A 936 1.70 16.50 -28.12
N GLY A 937 2.80 15.87 -28.58
CA GLY A 937 2.77 14.50 -29.11
C GLY A 937 2.56 13.39 -28.07
N GLN A 938 2.35 13.72 -26.79
CA GLN A 938 2.07 12.72 -25.75
C GLN A 938 0.68 12.12 -25.91
N THR A 939 0.59 10.79 -25.92
CA THR A 939 -0.68 10.05 -26.09
C THR A 939 -1.71 10.37 -25.00
N GLU A 940 -1.26 10.72 -23.79
CA GLU A 940 -2.11 11.11 -22.66
C GLU A 940 -2.90 12.42 -22.93
N LEU A 941 -2.38 13.32 -23.79
CA LEU A 941 -2.94 14.65 -24.06
C LEU A 941 -3.76 14.72 -25.36
N ASN A 942 -3.99 13.58 -26.02
CA ASN A 942 -4.81 13.56 -27.23
C ASN A 942 -6.24 13.99 -26.90
N THR A 943 -6.69 15.10 -27.51
CA THR A 943 -8.04 15.67 -27.32
C THR A 943 -9.16 14.72 -27.73
N SER A 944 -8.86 13.66 -28.50
CA SER A 944 -9.81 12.59 -28.86
C SER A 944 -9.90 11.47 -27.82
N ASN A 945 -9.13 11.51 -26.73
CA ASN A 945 -9.24 10.56 -25.64
C ASN A 945 -10.58 10.73 -24.89
N PRO A 946 -11.09 9.66 -24.25
CA PRO A 946 -12.22 9.79 -23.33
C PRO A 946 -11.84 10.70 -22.15
N GLU A 947 -12.84 11.42 -21.65
CA GLU A 947 -12.68 12.43 -20.60
C GLU A 947 -11.97 11.90 -19.34
N GLU A 948 -12.21 10.64 -18.97
CA GLU A 948 -11.56 9.99 -17.82
C GLU A 948 -10.02 9.98 -17.93
N VAL A 949 -9.50 9.75 -19.14
CA VAL A 949 -8.05 9.72 -19.40
C VAL A 949 -7.48 11.14 -19.30
N LEU A 950 -8.19 12.12 -19.85
CA LEU A 950 -7.79 13.53 -19.80
C LEU A 950 -7.80 14.07 -18.36
N GLN A 951 -8.84 13.74 -17.59
CA GLN A 951 -8.94 14.13 -16.18
C GLN A 951 -7.84 13.50 -15.33
N LEU A 952 -7.53 12.21 -15.54
CA LEU A 952 -6.45 11.54 -14.82
C LEU A 952 -5.08 12.12 -15.20
N ALA A 953 -4.86 12.41 -16.49
CA ALA A 953 -3.64 13.04 -16.99
C ALA A 953 -3.45 14.45 -16.40
N ALA A 954 -4.52 15.24 -16.32
CA ALA A 954 -4.53 16.55 -15.69
C ALA A 954 -4.28 16.43 -14.18
N GLN A 955 -4.96 15.53 -13.46
CA GLN A 955 -4.78 15.34 -12.01
C GLN A 955 -3.34 14.93 -11.66
N LYS A 956 -2.74 14.02 -12.44
CA LYS A 956 -1.34 13.59 -12.29
C LYS A 956 -0.37 14.76 -12.46
N ARG A 957 -0.60 15.63 -13.46
CA ARG A 957 0.20 16.83 -13.70
C ARG A 957 -0.01 17.89 -12.61
N LYS A 958 -1.26 18.14 -12.20
CA LYS A 958 -1.60 19.02 -11.06
C LYS A 958 -0.85 18.60 -9.79
N LYS A 959 -0.90 17.32 -9.44
CA LYS A 959 -0.18 16.74 -8.30
C LYS A 959 1.32 17.00 -8.39
N ARG A 960 1.95 16.62 -9.51
CA ARG A 960 3.41 16.77 -9.68
C ARG A 960 3.84 18.23 -9.64
N PHE A 961 3.09 19.13 -10.26
CA PHE A 961 3.37 20.56 -10.24
C PHE A 961 3.27 21.14 -8.83
N LEU A 962 2.18 20.88 -8.10
CA LEU A 962 2.00 21.39 -6.74
C LEU A 962 3.08 20.84 -5.77
N GLN A 963 3.49 19.57 -5.94
CA GLN A 963 4.60 18.98 -5.18
C GLN A 963 5.97 19.53 -5.56
N ALA A 964 6.13 20.09 -6.76
CA ALA A 964 7.34 20.77 -7.19
C ALA A 964 7.36 22.25 -6.75
N MET A 965 6.20 22.87 -6.56
CA MET A 965 6.07 24.22 -5.99
C MET A 965 6.22 24.24 -4.46
N ALA A 966 5.56 23.34 -3.72
CA ALA A 966 6.13 22.88 -2.44
C ALA A 966 7.53 22.32 -2.73
N LYS A 967 8.47 22.04 -1.83
CA LYS A 967 9.91 21.83 -2.18
C LYS A 967 10.61 23.08 -2.71
N LEU A 968 10.05 23.82 -3.68
CA LEU A 968 10.65 25.07 -4.16
C LEU A 968 10.49 26.21 -3.14
N TYR A 969 9.31 26.35 -2.54
CA TYR A 969 8.97 27.48 -1.67
C TYR A 969 9.00 27.16 -0.16
N PHE A 970 8.87 25.90 0.24
CA PHE A 970 8.92 25.38 1.62
C PHE A 970 9.20 23.87 1.60
#